data_AF-A0A8J4WRP5-F1
#
_entry.id   AF-A0A8J4WRP5-F1
#
_cell.length_a   1.000
_cell.length_b   1.000
_cell.length_c   1.000
_cell.angle_alpha   90.00
_cell.angle_beta   90.00
_cell.angle_gamma   90.00
#
_symmetry.space_group_name_H-M   'P 1'
#
loop_
_entity.id
_entity.type
_entity.pdbx_description
1 polymer ?
#
loop_
_entity_poly.entity_id
_entity_poly.type
_entity_poly.pdbx_seq_one_letter_code
_entity_poly.pdbx_strand_id
1 'polypeptide(L)'
;MEAMKQGGQQYVEIADLVDKSGEYIARLLGSEGAVVVNSASSGIALSVAAFVTSGDPRLSLRLHQEPVLKNEIIMLKGHNVQYGAPVETMVFLGGGRVVEVGYANEGRKEHIEQAIGERTAAILYVKSHHAVQKNMISVEEAWEIAVRRGVPLIVDAAAEEDLRKYVQYSDLAIYSGSKAIEGPTSGIVAGKMKYVEWLKVQLHGIGRSMKVGKETTFGLLQALDEYQDKADNSERERQALEALQPLEKLPGVSIRIVQDEAGRAIFRGRIQIDSSVAGVDARHVNDRLREGVIAVYTRDYGVKQGAALNVLAGSIENAKEVYEAAEGYVLVGVLSKNYATAEEAAAAMTLYGQTIEDAVSIGLGAGDNRQAAVVAEIAASYPGSHINQVFPAVGATRANLGAKDSWINSLVSPCGQPGYVNISTGPVSASTTPYAIVPVQAAIALVRDMGGNALKYYPMQGLKLEEEYRAVAKACGEAGFALEPTGGIDLDNFGPILEIALQAGVPQVIPHVYSSIIDQQTGSTNVQDVVRLLETMKSLVDRGVNVTAALAGYGHNADGYAKARPHYEELLELTDLVLMNERDGQFILGFGAGEYDRMTQLKQAIPEVVERFGIGTAAGTHREINADHTHSLTGYIYHQGTFLFSRKLTFPVYDRIGAGDAFASAIIHGELQQYPQQQTVNMAAAAAMLAHTTQGSIIPSEPQLEKEFGVSKMTVRGAVQELSQEGYVQKKSGIGTIVMRNTSHQKLSKGKRFTELLVEEGHKLEKKQLKSRLISNDAAALPGGGTAEMVTNIQSLYDSLEENDIALENFRDRFFVEKATAEVCQLLEIPPGTHVLKRLRNSFDGEGRLIEHSIGCYNTELHHYLVNYDT
;
A
#
# COMPACT_ATOMS: atom_id res chain seq x y z
N MET A 1 11.87 -8.99 27.41
CA MET A 1 10.63 -9.57 27.97
C MET A 1 10.66 -9.76 29.49
N GLU A 2 11.69 -10.40 30.07
CA GLU A 2 11.74 -10.60 31.53
C GLU A 2 11.75 -9.27 32.32
N ALA A 3 12.47 -8.25 31.87
CA ALA A 3 12.45 -6.91 32.48
C ALA A 3 11.03 -6.29 32.52
N MET A 4 10.25 -6.45 31.45
CA MET A 4 8.85 -5.96 31.41
C MET A 4 7.97 -6.67 32.45
N LYS A 5 8.15 -8.00 32.59
CA LYS A 5 7.45 -8.82 33.58
C LYS A 5 7.82 -8.38 35.01
N GLN A 6 9.10 -8.11 35.28
CA GLN A 6 9.53 -7.56 36.56
C GLN A 6 8.86 -6.21 36.86
N GLY A 7 8.86 -5.28 35.90
CA GLY A 7 8.16 -4.01 36.04
C GLY A 7 6.67 -4.18 36.32
N GLY A 8 6.00 -5.10 35.63
CA GLY A 8 4.57 -5.41 35.81
C GLY A 8 4.24 -5.98 37.19
N GLN A 9 5.08 -6.87 37.71
CA GLN A 9 4.82 -7.63 38.95
C GLN A 9 5.24 -6.90 40.24
N GLN A 10 6.02 -5.81 40.16
CA GLN A 10 6.49 -5.07 41.32
C GLN A 10 5.75 -3.75 41.52
N TYR A 11 5.59 -3.33 42.78
CA TYR A 11 5.09 -1.99 43.10
C TYR A 11 6.22 -0.96 42.94
N VAL A 12 5.94 0.13 42.22
CA VAL A 12 6.88 1.23 41.98
C VAL A 12 6.11 2.55 42.04
N GLU A 13 6.68 3.55 42.71
CA GLU A 13 6.17 4.92 42.65
C GLU A 13 6.52 5.52 41.27
N ILE A 14 5.52 6.06 40.57
CA ILE A 14 5.67 6.37 39.14
C ILE A 14 6.51 7.64 38.92
N ALA A 15 6.43 8.64 39.81
CA ALA A 15 7.26 9.83 39.70
C ALA A 15 8.75 9.48 39.90
N ASP A 16 9.07 8.66 40.91
CA ASP A 16 10.41 8.13 41.15
C ASP A 16 10.90 7.30 39.96
N LEU A 17 10.03 6.48 39.35
CA LEU A 17 10.40 5.71 38.15
C LEU A 17 10.74 6.63 36.97
N VAL A 18 9.95 7.68 36.74
CA VAL A 18 10.22 8.68 35.68
C VAL A 18 11.58 9.33 35.91
N ASP A 19 11.88 9.76 37.14
CA ASP A 19 13.15 10.41 37.47
C ASP A 19 14.34 9.45 37.38
N LYS A 20 14.22 8.25 37.95
CA LYS A 20 15.32 7.26 37.97
C LYS A 20 15.62 6.69 36.60
N SER A 21 14.59 6.39 35.80
CA SER A 21 14.79 5.98 34.41
C SER A 21 15.39 7.10 33.57
N GLY A 22 14.94 8.35 33.78
CA GLY A 22 15.51 9.53 33.14
C GLY A 22 16.99 9.75 33.47
N GLU A 23 17.36 9.71 34.75
CA GLU A 23 18.76 9.79 35.20
C GLU A 23 19.62 8.69 34.57
N TYR A 24 19.09 7.47 34.48
CA TYR A 24 19.78 6.34 33.88
C TYR A 24 20.06 6.58 32.39
N ILE A 25 19.03 6.90 31.61
CA ILE A 25 19.10 7.15 30.17
C ILE A 25 20.00 8.34 29.86
N ALA A 26 19.91 9.42 30.63
CA ALA A 26 20.72 10.62 30.45
C ALA A 26 22.23 10.30 30.51
N ARG A 27 22.64 9.41 31.43
CA ARG A 27 24.04 8.94 31.50
C ARG A 27 24.47 8.15 30.26
N LEU A 28 23.59 7.32 29.71
CA LEU A 28 23.90 6.51 28.52
C LEU A 28 24.06 7.38 27.26
N LEU A 29 23.17 8.37 27.11
CA LEU A 29 23.11 9.28 25.97
C LEU A 29 24.08 10.46 26.11
N GLY A 30 24.56 10.77 27.32
CA GLY A 30 25.40 11.93 27.58
C GLY A 30 24.63 13.25 27.61
N SER A 31 23.34 13.23 27.98
CA SER A 31 22.51 14.42 28.14
C SER A 31 22.42 14.86 29.61
N GLU A 32 21.94 16.09 29.87
CA GLU A 32 21.73 16.56 31.24
C GLU A 32 20.52 15.91 31.90
N GLY A 33 19.46 15.64 31.12
CA GLY A 33 18.26 14.94 31.56
C GLY A 33 17.65 14.12 30.43
N ALA A 34 16.78 13.19 30.80
CA ALA A 34 15.97 12.42 29.87
C ALA A 34 14.62 12.03 30.50
N VAL A 35 13.66 11.66 29.65
CA VAL A 35 12.35 11.18 30.05
C VAL A 35 11.85 10.13 29.06
N VAL A 36 11.25 9.07 29.58
CA VAL A 36 10.59 8.05 28.77
C VAL A 36 9.18 8.52 28.42
N VAL A 37 8.84 8.44 27.14
CA VAL A 37 7.53 8.80 26.58
C VAL A 37 6.93 7.60 25.84
N ASN A 38 5.65 7.69 25.47
CA ASN A 38 4.93 6.57 24.84
C ASN A 38 5.45 6.22 23.43
N SER A 39 5.94 7.22 22.69
CA SER A 39 6.50 7.09 21.34
C SER A 39 7.30 8.34 20.96
N ALA A 40 8.09 8.28 19.88
CA ALA A 40 8.75 9.47 19.34
C ALA A 40 7.73 10.58 18.97
N SER A 41 6.56 10.21 18.41
CA SER A 41 5.47 11.16 18.11
C SER A 41 4.93 11.86 19.35
N SER A 42 4.74 11.13 20.46
CA SER A 42 4.40 11.77 21.74
C SER A 42 5.54 12.66 22.24
N GLY A 43 6.80 12.29 21.97
CA GLY A 43 7.97 13.12 22.27
C GLY A 43 7.93 14.46 21.56
N ILE A 44 7.53 14.50 20.29
CA ILE A 44 7.36 15.75 19.53
C ILE A 44 6.27 16.61 20.18
N ALA A 45 5.08 16.05 20.41
CA ALA A 45 3.96 16.78 20.97
C ALA A 45 4.26 17.35 22.37
N LEU A 46 4.88 16.54 23.25
CA LEU A 46 5.25 16.94 24.61
C LEU A 46 6.39 17.96 24.61
N SER A 47 7.37 17.85 23.70
CA SER A 47 8.44 18.84 23.55
C SER A 47 7.89 20.17 23.07
N VAL A 48 7.00 20.17 22.08
CA VAL A 48 6.33 21.39 21.60
C VAL A 48 5.52 22.03 22.73
N ALA A 49 4.71 21.26 23.46
CA ALA A 49 3.96 21.78 24.60
C ALA A 49 4.85 22.36 25.70
N ALA A 50 6.01 21.73 25.97
CA ALA A 50 6.99 22.22 26.94
C ALA A 50 7.51 23.62 26.57
N PHE A 51 7.82 23.87 25.30
CA PHE A 51 8.30 25.18 24.83
C PHE A 51 7.19 26.22 24.71
N VAL A 52 6.03 25.84 24.18
CA VAL A 52 4.86 26.72 24.04
C VAL A 52 4.43 27.24 25.42
N THR A 53 4.34 26.36 26.43
CA THR A 53 3.90 26.73 27.79
C THR A 53 5.04 27.23 28.67
N SER A 54 6.29 27.10 28.24
CA SER A 54 7.49 27.35 29.05
C SER A 54 7.45 26.64 30.42
N GLY A 55 6.86 25.44 30.46
CA GLY A 55 6.69 24.65 31.67
C GLY A 55 5.68 25.21 32.68
N ASP A 56 4.88 26.22 32.34
CA ASP A 56 3.85 26.76 33.24
C ASP A 56 2.76 25.72 33.51
N PRO A 57 2.53 25.30 34.77
CA PRO A 57 1.57 24.23 35.08
C PRO A 57 0.12 24.58 34.70
N ARG A 58 -0.28 25.85 34.81
CA ARG A 58 -1.66 26.26 34.48
C ARG A 58 -1.87 26.19 32.97
N LEU A 59 -0.96 26.78 32.19
CA LEU A 59 -1.03 26.75 30.72
C LEU A 59 -0.96 25.31 30.20
N SER A 60 -0.13 24.47 30.80
CA SER A 60 0.00 23.05 30.45
C SER A 60 -1.30 22.26 30.65
N LEU A 61 -2.02 22.50 31.76
CA LEU A 61 -3.32 21.87 32.02
C LEU A 61 -4.46 22.45 31.17
N ARG A 62 -4.28 23.66 30.63
CA ARG A 62 -5.32 24.40 29.88
C ARG A 62 -4.90 24.73 28.44
N LEU A 63 -3.97 23.96 27.89
CA LEU A 63 -3.40 24.16 26.55
C LEU A 63 -4.47 24.23 25.44
N HIS A 64 -5.58 23.53 25.61
CA HIS A 64 -6.72 23.48 24.69
C HIS A 64 -7.78 24.57 24.94
N GLN A 65 -7.64 25.37 26.01
CA GLN A 65 -8.63 26.36 26.45
C GLN A 65 -8.08 27.79 26.41
N GLU A 66 -6.78 27.96 26.67
CA GLU A 66 -6.12 29.25 26.75
C GLU A 66 -5.16 29.42 25.56
N PRO A 67 -5.39 30.39 24.67
CA PRO A 67 -4.53 30.60 23.51
C PRO A 67 -3.14 31.08 23.96
N VAL A 68 -2.09 30.44 23.45
CA VAL A 68 -0.70 30.83 23.71
C VAL A 68 -0.14 31.55 22.48
N LEU A 69 0.29 32.80 22.65
CA LEU A 69 0.72 33.65 21.53
C LEU A 69 2.10 33.25 20.96
N LYS A 70 3.02 32.83 21.83
CA LYS A 70 4.35 32.34 21.45
C LYS A 70 4.27 30.83 21.19
N ASN A 71 3.77 30.47 20.02
CA ASN A 71 3.51 29.07 19.67
C ASN A 71 4.00 28.67 18.28
N GLU A 72 4.79 29.50 17.60
CA GLU A 72 5.28 29.17 16.26
C GLU A 72 6.46 28.19 16.34
N ILE A 73 6.36 27.09 15.62
CA ILE A 73 7.40 26.07 15.48
C ILE A 73 7.92 26.13 14.05
N ILE A 74 9.15 26.62 13.90
CA ILE A 74 9.79 26.74 12.58
C ILE A 74 10.29 25.37 12.13
N MET A 75 9.97 24.98 10.90
CA MET A 75 10.37 23.70 10.32
C MET A 75 10.72 23.89 8.84
N LEU A 76 11.75 23.20 8.35
CA LEU A 76 12.04 23.20 6.91
C LEU A 76 10.90 22.51 6.15
N LYS A 77 10.49 23.06 5.00
CA LYS A 77 9.35 22.51 4.25
C LYS A 77 9.57 21.04 3.84
N GLY A 78 10.78 20.66 3.43
CA GLY A 78 11.13 19.26 3.14
C GLY A 78 11.17 18.32 4.36
N HIS A 79 10.97 18.82 5.57
CA HIS A 79 10.88 18.03 6.81
C HIS A 79 9.44 17.77 7.26
N ASN A 80 8.44 18.47 6.70
CA ASN A 80 7.03 18.22 7.01
C ASN A 80 6.53 17.00 6.24
N VAL A 81 6.75 15.82 6.79
CA VAL A 81 6.55 14.55 6.08
C VAL A 81 5.55 13.64 6.75
N GLN A 82 5.00 12.71 5.95
CA GLN A 82 4.07 11.69 6.39
C GLN A 82 4.84 10.42 6.79
N TYR A 83 4.75 10.01 8.06
CA TYR A 83 5.39 8.79 8.58
C TYR A 83 4.37 7.79 9.19
N GLY A 84 3.09 7.97 8.89
CA GLY A 84 1.93 7.29 9.50
C GLY A 84 0.96 8.28 10.15
N ALA A 85 1.46 9.46 10.54
CA ALA A 85 0.71 10.71 10.71
C ALA A 85 1.62 11.88 10.24
N PRO A 86 1.06 13.01 9.76
CA PRO A 86 1.89 14.14 9.36
C PRO A 86 2.54 14.78 10.60
N VAL A 87 3.81 15.21 10.50
CA VAL A 87 4.58 15.81 11.62
C VAL A 87 3.80 16.95 12.28
N GLU A 88 3.14 17.78 11.47
CA GLU A 88 2.31 18.90 11.91
C GLU A 88 1.25 18.51 12.94
N THR A 89 0.69 17.29 12.86
CA THR A 89 -0.30 16.81 13.84
C THR A 89 0.26 16.85 15.25
N MET A 90 1.51 16.42 15.44
CA MET A 90 2.15 16.41 16.75
C MET A 90 2.47 17.83 17.23
N VAL A 91 2.83 18.73 16.31
CA VAL A 91 3.02 20.15 16.61
C VAL A 91 1.71 20.77 17.10
N PHE A 92 0.59 20.53 16.42
CA PHE A 92 -0.73 21.03 16.82
C PHE A 92 -1.21 20.45 18.15
N LEU A 93 -1.01 19.15 18.40
CA LEU A 93 -1.32 18.52 19.68
C LEU A 93 -0.54 19.14 20.84
N GLY A 94 0.68 19.60 20.57
CA GLY A 94 1.50 20.36 21.51
C GLY A 94 1.10 21.84 21.66
N GLY A 95 0.03 22.30 21.02
CA GLY A 95 -0.40 23.70 21.01
C GLY A 95 0.43 24.61 20.10
N GLY A 96 1.34 24.04 19.32
CA GLY A 96 2.17 24.75 18.36
C GLY A 96 1.46 25.04 17.03
N ARG A 97 2.00 25.99 16.28
CA ARG A 97 1.64 26.30 14.89
C ARG A 97 2.88 26.13 14.03
N VAL A 98 2.80 25.29 13.00
CA VAL A 98 3.92 25.12 12.06
C VAL A 98 4.14 26.41 11.26
N VAL A 99 5.41 26.81 11.14
CA VAL A 99 5.89 27.81 10.20
C VAL A 99 6.90 27.13 9.29
N GLU A 100 6.44 26.71 8.12
CA GLU A 100 7.30 26.10 7.12
C GLU A 100 8.20 27.15 6.47
N VAL A 101 9.48 26.83 6.30
CA VAL A 101 10.46 27.73 5.69
C VAL A 101 11.28 27.00 4.61
N GLY A 102 11.74 27.76 3.63
CA GLY A 102 12.40 27.23 2.45
C GLY A 102 11.43 26.50 1.51
N TYR A 103 11.98 25.59 0.72
CA TYR A 103 11.27 24.85 -0.32
C TYR A 103 11.28 23.35 0.00
N ALA A 104 10.43 22.58 -0.69
CA ALA A 104 10.34 21.14 -0.49
C ALA A 104 11.69 20.43 -0.72
N ASN A 105 12.52 20.97 -1.62
CA ASN A 105 13.81 20.43 -2.05
C ASN A 105 15.02 21.32 -1.71
N GLU A 106 14.83 22.40 -0.94
CA GLU A 106 15.94 23.28 -0.53
C GLU A 106 15.63 23.97 0.80
N GLY A 107 16.55 23.86 1.76
CA GLY A 107 16.48 24.51 3.06
C GLY A 107 17.82 25.12 3.41
N ARG A 108 17.93 26.45 3.37
CA ARG A 108 19.13 27.22 3.71
C ARG A 108 19.06 27.80 5.13
N LYS A 109 20.21 28.18 5.69
CA LYS A 109 20.30 28.80 7.03
C LYS A 109 19.42 30.06 7.12
N GLU A 110 19.43 30.86 6.06
CA GLU A 110 18.72 32.13 5.97
C GLU A 110 17.20 31.94 6.06
N HIS A 111 16.65 30.83 5.56
CA HIS A 111 15.21 30.55 5.62
C HIS A 111 14.73 30.41 7.06
N ILE A 112 15.48 29.70 7.90
CA ILE A 112 15.19 29.58 9.34
C ILE A 112 15.43 30.93 10.01
N GLU A 113 16.58 31.55 9.75
CA GLU A 113 17.00 32.78 10.43
C GLU A 113 16.04 33.96 10.20
N GLN A 114 15.49 34.10 8.99
CA GLN A 114 14.54 35.16 8.64
C GLN A 114 13.13 34.93 9.18
N ALA A 115 12.76 33.68 9.47
CA ALA A 115 11.44 33.33 9.99
C ALA A 115 11.33 33.45 11.51
N ILE A 116 12.45 33.55 12.23
CA ILE A 116 12.48 33.74 13.68
C ILE A 116 11.90 35.11 14.04
N GLY A 117 10.83 35.10 14.84
CA GLY A 117 10.15 36.29 15.34
C GLY A 117 9.71 36.16 16.80
N GLU A 118 8.97 37.15 17.31
CA GLU A 118 8.55 37.21 18.72
C GLU A 118 7.63 36.05 19.15
N ARG A 119 6.91 35.48 18.19
CA ARG A 119 5.99 34.34 18.40
C ARG A 119 6.67 32.98 18.28
N THR A 120 7.94 32.92 17.87
CA THR A 120 8.68 31.67 17.70
C THR A 120 8.95 31.01 19.06
N ALA A 121 8.39 29.83 19.26
CA ALA A 121 8.58 29.02 20.46
C ALA A 121 9.83 28.12 20.34
N ALA A 122 10.02 27.48 19.18
CA ALA A 122 11.16 26.59 18.92
C ALA A 122 11.37 26.37 17.40
N ILE A 123 12.50 25.77 17.04
CA ILE A 123 12.76 25.17 15.74
C ILE A 123 12.59 23.65 15.90
N LEU A 124 11.91 23.00 14.95
CA LEU A 124 11.82 21.54 14.85
C LEU A 124 12.59 21.05 13.61
N TYR A 125 13.61 20.25 13.84
CA TYR A 125 14.38 19.60 12.80
C TYR A 125 14.07 18.10 12.80
N VAL A 126 13.63 17.55 11.65
CA VAL A 126 13.32 16.12 11.50
C VAL A 126 14.44 15.44 10.75
N LYS A 127 15.20 14.57 11.43
CA LYS A 127 16.22 13.72 10.82
C LYS A 127 15.61 12.36 10.50
N SER A 128 15.27 12.15 9.24
CA SER A 128 14.62 10.92 8.77
C SER A 128 14.80 10.72 7.26
N HIS A 129 14.86 9.47 6.80
CA HIS A 129 14.77 9.14 5.37
C HIS A 129 13.45 9.51 4.70
N HIS A 130 12.39 9.79 5.47
CA HIS A 130 11.15 10.33 4.91
C HIS A 130 11.29 11.82 4.56
N ALA A 131 12.21 12.53 5.21
CA ALA A 131 12.49 13.94 4.95
C ALA A 131 13.37 14.08 3.71
N VAL A 132 13.14 15.13 2.94
CA VAL A 132 13.97 15.45 1.78
C VAL A 132 15.38 15.79 2.26
N GLN A 133 16.39 15.07 1.77
CA GLN A 133 17.80 15.30 2.17
C GLN A 133 18.53 16.24 1.21
N LYS A 134 18.10 16.34 -0.05
CA LYS A 134 18.76 17.14 -1.10
C LYS A 134 18.71 18.63 -0.72
N ASN A 135 19.87 19.30 -0.79
CA ASN A 135 20.04 20.73 -0.52
C ASN A 135 19.40 21.23 0.81
N MET A 136 19.34 20.38 1.83
CA MET A 136 18.96 20.77 3.19
C MET A 136 20.21 21.04 4.03
N ILE A 137 20.15 22.06 4.89
CA ILE A 137 21.14 22.27 5.93
C ILE A 137 21.19 21.08 6.90
N SER A 138 22.32 20.88 7.55
CA SER A 138 22.51 19.87 8.59
C SER A 138 21.90 20.25 9.95
N VAL A 139 21.84 19.29 10.88
CA VAL A 139 21.38 19.53 12.26
C VAL A 139 22.33 20.50 12.97
N GLU A 140 23.63 20.35 12.76
CA GLU A 140 24.70 21.18 13.30
C GLU A 140 24.53 22.64 12.85
N GLU A 141 24.20 22.85 11.57
CA GLU A 141 23.91 24.16 11.01
C GLU A 141 22.62 24.78 11.57
N ALA A 142 21.57 23.99 11.76
CA ALA A 142 20.35 24.44 12.43
C ALA A 142 20.63 24.83 13.90
N TRP A 143 21.49 24.08 14.58
CA TRP A 143 21.92 24.35 15.95
C TRP A 143 22.70 25.65 16.08
N GLU A 144 23.62 25.94 15.15
CA GLU A 144 24.32 27.23 15.10
C GLU A 144 23.36 28.43 15.05
N ILE A 145 22.28 28.33 14.25
CA ILE A 145 21.27 29.38 14.12
C ILE A 145 20.46 29.50 15.42
N ALA A 146 20.00 28.36 15.96
CA ALA A 146 19.24 28.29 17.19
C ALA A 146 19.98 28.98 18.35
N VAL A 147 21.26 28.64 18.54
CA VAL A 147 22.13 29.25 19.57
C VAL A 147 22.33 30.74 19.32
N ARG A 148 22.65 31.14 18.08
CA ARG A 148 22.89 32.55 17.71
C ARG A 148 21.66 33.43 17.97
N ARG A 149 20.46 32.91 17.71
CA ARG A 149 19.19 33.65 17.83
C ARG A 149 18.48 33.45 19.16
N GLY A 150 18.99 32.59 20.04
CA GLY A 150 18.40 32.31 21.35
C GLY A 150 17.04 31.61 21.27
N VAL A 151 16.82 30.79 20.24
CA VAL A 151 15.58 30.02 20.04
C VAL A 151 15.89 28.53 20.26
N PRO A 152 15.05 27.79 21.03
CA PRO A 152 15.30 26.39 21.28
C PRO A 152 15.22 25.51 20.02
N LEU A 153 16.04 24.45 19.96
CA LEU A 153 16.01 23.45 18.89
C LEU A 153 15.54 22.08 19.40
N ILE A 154 14.48 21.56 18.78
CA ILE A 154 14.02 20.18 18.92
C ILE A 154 14.55 19.39 17.73
N VAL A 155 15.21 18.26 17.98
CA VAL A 155 15.63 17.32 16.93
C VAL A 155 14.84 16.02 17.06
N ASP A 156 14.01 15.73 16.07
CA ASP A 156 13.42 14.40 15.92
C ASP A 156 14.43 13.48 15.21
N ALA A 157 15.06 12.60 15.98
CA ALA A 157 16.04 11.61 15.56
C ALA A 157 15.51 10.18 15.76
N ALA A 158 14.20 9.98 15.59
CA ALA A 158 13.51 8.76 15.99
C ALA A 158 14.15 7.45 15.51
N ALA A 159 14.74 7.43 14.32
CA ALA A 159 15.30 6.23 13.68
C ALA A 159 16.83 6.23 13.60
N GLU A 160 17.49 7.15 14.28
CA GLU A 160 18.95 7.28 14.25
C GLU A 160 19.61 6.32 15.25
N GLU A 161 20.81 5.84 14.90
CA GLU A 161 21.57 4.86 15.68
C GLU A 161 22.56 5.53 16.66
N ASP A 162 23.09 6.71 16.30
CA ASP A 162 23.93 7.47 17.21
C ASP A 162 23.07 8.25 18.21
N LEU A 163 22.80 7.61 19.35
CA LEU A 163 22.02 8.18 20.44
C LEU A 163 22.73 9.31 21.20
N ARG A 164 24.04 9.53 20.97
CA ARG A 164 24.82 10.58 21.65
C ARG A 164 25.01 11.83 20.80
N LYS A 165 25.04 11.69 19.48
CA LYS A 165 25.26 12.82 18.57
C LYS A 165 24.23 13.94 18.76
N TYR A 166 22.95 13.62 18.61
CA TYR A 166 21.92 14.67 18.48
C TYR A 166 21.57 15.37 19.79
N VAL A 167 21.85 14.77 20.96
CA VAL A 167 21.76 15.47 22.25
C VAL A 167 22.81 16.57 22.41
N GLN A 168 23.91 16.54 21.64
CA GLN A 168 24.93 17.61 21.63
C GLN A 168 24.52 18.81 20.78
N TYR A 169 23.62 18.61 19.82
CA TYR A 169 23.17 19.61 18.84
C TYR A 169 21.66 19.89 18.97
N SER A 170 21.14 19.90 20.20
CA SER A 170 19.73 20.21 20.46
C SER A 170 19.51 20.67 21.89
N ASP A 171 18.36 21.31 22.13
CA ASP A 171 17.84 21.50 23.47
C ASP A 171 17.07 20.26 23.95
N LEU A 172 16.37 19.59 23.02
CA LEU A 172 15.75 18.28 23.19
C LEU A 172 15.93 17.45 21.91
N ALA A 173 16.48 16.24 22.04
CA ALA A 173 16.51 15.22 21.00
C ALA A 173 15.51 14.11 21.33
N ILE A 174 14.85 13.58 20.29
CA ILE A 174 13.81 12.58 20.40
C ILE A 174 14.25 11.31 19.70
N TYR A 175 14.17 10.17 20.39
CA TYR A 175 14.51 8.85 19.85
C TYR A 175 13.34 7.89 20.01
N SER A 176 13.21 6.91 19.11
CA SER A 176 12.24 5.83 19.24
C SER A 176 12.85 4.64 19.94
N GLY A 177 12.21 4.17 21.01
CA GLY A 177 12.65 2.99 21.73
C GLY A 177 12.45 1.69 20.97
N SER A 178 11.60 1.65 19.94
CA SER A 178 11.26 0.45 19.18
C SER A 178 11.85 0.39 17.77
N LYS A 179 12.69 1.37 17.38
CA LYS A 179 13.40 1.37 16.09
C LYS A 179 14.81 0.81 16.27
N ALA A 180 15.84 1.65 16.22
CA ALA A 180 17.24 1.22 16.34
C ALA A 180 17.52 0.45 17.64
N ILE A 181 16.86 0.84 18.73
CA ILE A 181 17.01 0.26 20.07
C ILE A 181 16.30 -1.11 20.19
N GLU A 182 15.35 -1.44 19.31
CA GLU A 182 14.62 -2.73 19.30
C GLU A 182 13.86 -3.04 20.62
N GLY A 183 13.55 -2.03 21.41
CA GLY A 183 12.74 -2.12 22.62
C GLY A 183 11.22 -2.11 22.37
N PRO A 184 10.41 -2.18 23.43
CA PRO A 184 8.95 -2.08 23.31
C PRO A 184 8.54 -0.70 22.79
N THR A 185 7.32 -0.57 22.25
CA THR A 185 6.75 0.71 21.79
C THR A 185 6.90 1.79 22.85
N SER A 186 7.82 2.72 22.60
CA SER A 186 8.25 3.77 23.53
C SER A 186 9.04 4.85 22.78
N GLY A 187 9.31 5.96 23.44
CA GLY A 187 10.23 6.99 22.98
C GLY A 187 11.07 7.54 24.13
N ILE A 188 12.13 8.24 23.78
CA ILE A 188 13.01 8.93 24.71
C ILE A 188 13.06 10.39 24.26
N VAL A 189 12.90 11.31 25.20
CA VAL A 189 13.27 12.72 25.00
C VAL A 189 14.42 13.04 25.94
N ALA A 190 15.55 13.45 25.38
CA ALA A 190 16.79 13.71 26.12
C ALA A 190 17.41 15.04 25.70
N GLY A 191 18.00 15.77 26.64
CA GLY A 191 18.58 17.08 26.35
C GLY A 191 18.91 17.85 27.62
N LYS A 192 18.70 19.16 27.60
CA LYS A 192 18.99 20.02 28.76
C LYS A 192 17.98 19.82 29.88
N MET A 193 18.45 19.78 31.13
CA MET A 193 17.63 19.42 32.29
C MET A 193 16.41 20.35 32.43
N LYS A 194 16.63 21.66 32.23
CA LYS A 194 15.57 22.68 32.30
C LYS A 194 14.36 22.33 31.41
N TYR A 195 14.60 21.90 30.17
CA TYR A 195 13.52 21.63 29.21
C TYR A 195 12.90 20.26 29.40
N VAL A 196 13.67 19.28 29.90
CA VAL A 196 13.14 17.99 30.34
C VAL A 196 12.17 18.18 31.50
N GLU A 197 12.47 19.06 32.47
CA GLU A 197 11.54 19.39 33.55
C GLU A 197 10.25 20.07 33.05
N TRP A 198 10.36 20.97 32.06
CA TRP A 198 9.17 21.54 31.41
C TRP A 198 8.31 20.49 30.69
N LEU A 199 8.95 19.48 30.10
CA LEU A 199 8.28 18.36 29.46
C LEU A 199 7.58 17.47 30.50
N LYS A 200 8.21 17.20 31.66
CA LYS A 200 7.60 16.40 32.73
C LYS A 200 6.28 17.01 33.24
N VAL A 201 6.15 18.34 33.25
CA VAL A 201 4.86 19.00 33.55
C VAL A 201 3.76 18.56 32.57
N GLN A 202 4.09 18.34 31.30
CA GLN A 202 3.13 17.91 30.27
C GLN A 202 2.62 16.49 30.48
N LEU A 203 3.34 15.64 31.24
CA LEU A 203 2.86 14.30 31.59
C LEU A 203 1.55 14.33 32.39
N HIS A 204 1.25 15.45 33.04
CA HIS A 204 0.03 15.69 33.80
C HIS A 204 -1.05 16.42 32.97
N GLY A 205 -0.66 17.02 31.84
CA GLY A 205 -1.55 17.64 30.85
C GLY A 205 -1.82 16.68 29.68
N ILE A 206 -1.49 17.10 28.46
CA ILE A 206 -1.73 16.31 27.24
C ILE A 206 -1.03 14.94 27.25
N GLY A 207 0.05 14.78 28.01
CA GLY A 207 0.75 13.51 28.17
C GLY A 207 -0.05 12.46 28.92
N ARG A 208 -1.16 12.84 29.57
CA ARG A 208 -2.04 11.88 30.24
C ARG A 208 -2.72 10.91 29.27
N SER A 209 -3.06 11.36 28.06
CA SER A 209 -3.57 10.49 26.99
C SER A 209 -2.46 9.71 26.27
N MET A 210 -1.20 10.11 26.46
CA MET A 210 0.00 9.51 25.86
C MET A 210 0.85 8.80 26.93
N LYS A 211 0.20 8.12 27.87
CA LYS A 211 0.89 7.53 29.03
C LYS A 211 1.77 6.35 28.61
N VAL A 212 2.93 6.23 29.25
CA VAL A 212 3.81 5.05 29.18
C VAL A 212 3.67 4.19 30.45
N GLY A 213 3.63 2.87 30.27
CA GLY A 213 3.55 1.90 31.36
C GLY A 213 4.90 1.62 32.01
N LYS A 214 4.90 1.11 33.24
CA LYS A 214 6.13 0.69 33.94
C LYS A 214 6.75 -0.53 33.26
N GLU A 215 5.94 -1.43 32.71
CA GLU A 215 6.36 -2.59 31.94
C GLU A 215 7.17 -2.15 30.72
N THR A 216 6.65 -1.20 29.95
CA THR A 216 7.31 -0.61 28.79
C THR A 216 8.60 0.10 29.17
N THR A 217 8.58 0.85 30.28
CA THR A 217 9.76 1.58 30.78
C THR A 217 10.90 0.60 31.11
N PHE A 218 10.62 -0.46 31.86
CA PHE A 218 11.63 -1.48 32.19
C PHE A 218 12.12 -2.23 30.95
N GLY A 219 11.23 -2.55 30.01
CA GLY A 219 11.61 -3.15 28.75
C GLY A 219 12.54 -2.27 27.91
N LEU A 220 12.28 -0.96 27.88
CA LEU A 220 13.14 0.00 27.18
C LEU A 220 14.51 0.13 27.84
N LEU A 221 14.58 0.19 29.17
CA LEU A 221 15.86 0.27 29.89
C LEU A 221 16.73 -0.95 29.59
N GLN A 222 16.14 -2.15 29.62
CA GLN A 222 16.84 -3.38 29.25
C GLN A 222 17.32 -3.36 27.79
N ALA A 223 16.49 -2.87 26.86
CA ALA A 223 16.87 -2.77 25.45
C ALA A 223 18.02 -1.78 25.23
N LEU A 224 18.07 -0.68 25.99
CA LEU A 224 19.18 0.27 25.95
C LEU A 224 20.49 -0.32 26.47
N ASP A 225 20.44 -1.16 27.52
CA ASP A 225 21.62 -1.86 28.03
C ASP A 225 22.18 -2.80 26.96
N GLU A 226 21.31 -3.60 26.33
CA GLU A 226 21.67 -4.49 25.23
C GLU A 226 22.17 -3.72 24.00
N TYR A 227 21.62 -2.54 23.73
CA TYR A 227 22.03 -1.70 22.62
C TYR A 227 23.47 -1.18 22.75
N GLN A 228 23.95 -0.91 23.98
CA GLN A 228 25.34 -0.47 24.19
C GLN A 228 26.38 -1.54 23.82
N ASP A 229 26.00 -2.82 23.92
CA ASP A 229 26.85 -3.97 23.61
C ASP A 229 26.62 -4.50 22.18
N LYS A 230 25.76 -3.84 21.39
CA LYS A 230 25.41 -4.27 20.03
C LYS A 230 26.59 -4.08 19.09
N ALA A 231 27.10 -5.20 18.56
CA ALA A 231 28.10 -5.16 17.49
C ALA A 231 27.49 -4.64 16.18
N ASP A 232 28.25 -3.85 15.43
CA ASP A 232 27.88 -3.43 14.07
C ASP A 232 27.77 -4.67 13.17
N ASN A 233 26.55 -4.97 12.75
CA ASN A 233 26.22 -6.11 11.90
C ASN A 233 25.91 -5.68 10.45
N SER A 234 26.09 -4.41 10.09
CA SER A 234 25.67 -3.86 8.79
C SER A 234 26.28 -4.60 7.59
N GLU A 235 27.56 -4.98 7.68
CA GLU A 235 28.22 -5.75 6.61
C GLU A 235 27.69 -7.19 6.54
N ARG A 236 27.29 -7.78 7.66
CA ARG A 236 26.65 -9.11 7.70
C ARG A 236 25.23 -9.06 7.13
N GLU A 237 24.48 -8.01 7.40
CA GLU A 237 23.16 -7.76 6.81
C GLU A 237 23.27 -7.52 5.29
N ARG A 238 24.27 -6.75 4.87
CA ARG A 238 24.60 -6.57 3.45
C ARG A 238 24.93 -7.90 2.78
N GLN A 239 25.76 -8.74 3.40
CA GLN A 239 26.07 -10.09 2.89
C GLN A 239 24.83 -10.98 2.84
N ALA A 240 23.91 -10.88 3.80
CA ALA A 240 22.67 -11.64 3.76
C ALA A 240 21.80 -11.31 2.53
N LEU A 241 21.90 -10.09 1.98
CA LEU A 241 21.23 -9.70 0.73
C LEU A 241 21.83 -10.37 -0.51
N GLU A 242 23.06 -10.91 -0.44
CA GLU A 242 23.62 -11.72 -1.54
C GLU A 242 22.80 -13.00 -1.78
N ALA A 243 22.02 -13.45 -0.79
CA ALA A 243 21.08 -14.55 -0.97
C ALA A 243 20.00 -14.25 -2.03
N LEU A 244 19.83 -12.98 -2.43
CA LEU A 244 18.95 -12.59 -3.52
C LEU A 244 19.59 -12.79 -4.90
N GLN A 245 20.93 -12.82 -5.02
CA GLN A 245 21.63 -12.94 -6.32
C GLN A 245 21.21 -14.12 -7.19
N PRO A 246 20.87 -15.32 -6.66
CA PRO A 246 20.38 -16.42 -7.49
C PRO A 246 19.14 -16.09 -8.33
N LEU A 247 18.34 -15.09 -7.95
CA LEU A 247 17.18 -14.65 -8.71
C LEU A 247 17.56 -13.97 -10.04
N GLU A 248 18.80 -13.47 -10.20
CA GLU A 248 19.27 -12.94 -11.50
C GLU A 248 19.39 -14.03 -12.58
N LYS A 249 19.31 -15.31 -12.18
CA LYS A 249 19.21 -16.43 -13.14
C LYS A 249 17.84 -16.50 -13.81
N LEU A 250 16.84 -15.80 -13.27
CA LEU A 250 15.52 -15.71 -13.88
C LEU A 250 15.57 -14.70 -15.04
N PRO A 251 15.10 -15.08 -16.24
CA PRO A 251 15.06 -14.17 -17.37
C PRO A 251 14.29 -12.89 -17.04
N GLY A 252 14.89 -11.72 -17.33
CA GLY A 252 14.27 -10.41 -17.09
C GLY A 252 14.31 -9.93 -15.63
N VAL A 253 15.07 -10.56 -14.75
CA VAL A 253 15.22 -10.13 -13.34
C VAL A 253 16.65 -9.67 -13.09
N SER A 254 16.82 -8.45 -12.55
CA SER A 254 18.12 -7.94 -12.12
C SER A 254 18.08 -7.39 -10.69
N ILE A 255 19.20 -7.52 -9.97
CA ILE A 255 19.23 -7.22 -8.53
C ILE A 255 20.41 -6.31 -8.19
N ARG A 256 20.14 -5.27 -7.41
CA ARG A 256 21.16 -4.36 -6.90
C ARG A 256 21.02 -4.18 -5.40
N ILE A 257 22.14 -4.17 -4.68
CA ILE A 257 22.14 -3.80 -3.27
C ILE A 257 22.32 -2.29 -3.18
N VAL A 258 21.34 -1.59 -2.62
CA VAL A 258 21.34 -0.13 -2.45
C VAL A 258 21.38 0.22 -0.98
N GLN A 259 22.10 1.29 -0.63
CA GLN A 259 22.09 1.84 0.72
C GLN A 259 20.88 2.75 0.91
N ASP A 260 20.42 2.89 2.15
CA ASP A 260 19.36 3.82 2.52
C ASP A 260 19.71 5.29 2.19
N GLU A 261 18.73 6.03 1.68
CA GLU A 261 18.88 7.40 1.16
C GLU A 261 19.28 8.43 2.25
N ALA A 262 19.06 8.13 3.53
CA ALA A 262 19.54 8.98 4.62
C ALA A 262 21.00 8.72 5.00
N GLY A 263 21.71 7.84 4.27
CA GLY A 263 23.12 7.50 4.49
C GLY A 263 23.36 6.51 5.63
N ARG A 264 22.30 5.91 6.19
CA ARG A 264 22.38 4.91 7.27
C ARG A 264 23.00 3.61 6.73
N ALA A 265 23.61 2.81 7.59
CA ALA A 265 24.21 1.52 7.23
C ALA A 265 23.15 0.41 6.98
N ILE A 266 21.99 0.80 6.46
CA ILE A 266 20.87 -0.07 6.12
C ILE A 266 20.97 -0.34 4.62
N PHE A 267 21.15 -1.60 4.26
CA PHE A 267 21.22 -2.04 2.86
C PHE A 267 19.91 -2.72 2.45
N ARG A 268 19.57 -2.63 1.17
CA ARG A 268 18.34 -3.21 0.61
C ARG A 268 18.61 -3.84 -0.75
N GLY A 269 17.97 -4.97 -1.03
CA GLY A 269 17.92 -5.54 -2.38
C GLY A 269 16.84 -4.83 -3.21
N ARG A 270 17.25 -4.12 -4.26
CA ARG A 270 16.38 -3.59 -5.30
C ARG A 270 16.26 -4.66 -6.39
N ILE A 271 15.03 -5.10 -6.67
CA ILE A 271 14.72 -6.05 -7.73
C ILE A 271 14.10 -5.26 -8.88
N GLN A 272 14.67 -5.37 -10.07
CA GLN A 272 14.16 -4.76 -11.28
C GLN A 272 13.67 -5.86 -12.22
N ILE A 273 12.46 -5.69 -12.74
CA ILE A 273 11.77 -6.66 -13.60
C ILE A 273 11.63 -6.03 -14.99
N ASP A 274 12.27 -6.63 -15.98
CA ASP A 274 12.03 -6.41 -17.39
C ASP A 274 10.86 -7.29 -17.83
N SER A 275 9.69 -6.66 -17.97
CA SER A 275 8.44 -7.34 -18.33
C SER A 275 8.48 -8.00 -19.71
N SER A 276 9.33 -7.51 -20.62
CA SER A 276 9.46 -8.06 -21.97
C SER A 276 10.13 -9.43 -22.00
N VAL A 277 10.99 -9.70 -21.02
CA VAL A 277 11.72 -10.97 -20.90
C VAL A 277 11.12 -11.87 -19.81
N ALA A 278 10.66 -11.29 -18.70
CA ALA A 278 10.07 -12.03 -17.59
C ALA A 278 8.64 -12.51 -17.86
N GLY A 279 7.93 -11.88 -18.82
CA GLY A 279 6.53 -12.18 -19.12
C GLY A 279 5.53 -11.73 -18.04
N VAL A 280 6.01 -11.03 -17.01
CA VAL A 280 5.25 -10.43 -15.91
C VAL A 280 5.87 -9.08 -15.55
N ASP A 281 5.07 -8.09 -15.21
CA ASP A 281 5.58 -6.79 -14.79
C ASP A 281 5.87 -6.71 -13.27
N ALA A 282 6.60 -5.68 -12.86
CA ALA A 282 6.98 -5.47 -11.46
C ALA A 282 5.76 -5.31 -10.53
N ARG A 283 4.62 -4.81 -11.04
CA ARG A 283 3.38 -4.70 -10.26
C ARG A 283 2.82 -6.06 -9.95
N HIS A 284 2.67 -6.89 -10.97
CA HIS A 284 2.19 -8.25 -10.84
C HIS A 284 3.09 -9.07 -9.91
N VAL A 285 4.42 -8.94 -10.04
CA VAL A 285 5.37 -9.58 -9.13
C VAL A 285 5.18 -9.10 -7.69
N ASN A 286 5.04 -7.79 -7.46
CA ASN A 286 4.81 -7.23 -6.12
C ASN A 286 3.48 -7.69 -5.50
N ASP A 287 2.40 -7.75 -6.28
CA ASP A 287 1.08 -8.19 -5.83
C ASP A 287 1.11 -9.69 -5.52
N ARG A 288 1.73 -10.49 -6.38
CA ARG A 288 1.94 -11.94 -6.17
C ARG A 288 2.80 -12.25 -4.95
N LEU A 289 3.80 -11.42 -4.66
CA LEU A 289 4.62 -11.52 -3.44
C LEU A 289 3.80 -11.20 -2.19
N ARG A 290 2.93 -10.18 -2.26
CA ARG A 290 2.04 -9.76 -1.16
C ARG A 290 0.93 -10.78 -0.88
N GLU A 291 0.34 -11.34 -1.92
CA GLU A 291 -0.75 -12.32 -1.87
C GLU A 291 -0.25 -13.77 -1.72
N GLY A 292 1.07 -13.96 -1.72
CA GLY A 292 1.69 -15.25 -1.52
C GLY A 292 1.39 -15.84 -0.14
N VAL A 293 1.54 -17.16 -0.03
CA VAL A 293 1.38 -17.90 1.25
C VAL A 293 2.29 -17.32 2.35
N ILE A 294 3.48 -16.85 1.95
CA ILE A 294 4.30 -15.95 2.76
C ILE A 294 4.18 -14.58 2.11
N ALA A 295 3.44 -13.68 2.75
CA ALA A 295 3.28 -12.32 2.27
C ALA A 295 4.62 -11.58 2.38
N VAL A 296 5.19 -11.23 1.23
CA VAL A 296 6.41 -10.43 1.12
C VAL A 296 6.01 -9.03 0.66
N TYR A 297 6.13 -8.06 1.56
CA TYR A 297 5.84 -6.66 1.26
C TYR A 297 7.09 -5.97 0.73
N THR A 298 7.05 -5.53 -0.53
CA THR A 298 8.14 -4.72 -1.11
C THR A 298 7.84 -3.22 -0.93
N ARG A 299 8.87 -2.37 -1.05
CA ARG A 299 8.66 -0.92 -1.19
C ARG A 299 8.30 -0.62 -2.65
N ASP A 300 7.02 -0.45 -2.91
CA ASP A 300 6.44 -0.43 -4.25
C ASP A 300 6.39 0.96 -4.93
N TYR A 301 7.16 1.94 -4.46
CA TYR A 301 7.22 3.27 -5.06
C TYR A 301 7.58 3.24 -6.57
N GLY A 302 8.43 2.31 -7.00
CA GLY A 302 8.76 2.11 -8.42
C GLY A 302 7.68 1.40 -9.26
N VAL A 303 6.71 0.75 -8.61
CA VAL A 303 5.60 0.01 -9.24
C VAL A 303 4.46 0.97 -9.69
N LYS A 304 4.48 2.21 -9.21
CA LYS A 304 3.46 3.24 -9.50
C LYS A 304 3.71 4.03 -10.80
N GLN A 305 4.72 3.67 -11.60
CA GLN A 305 5.02 4.29 -12.88
C GLN A 305 4.10 3.75 -14.00
N GLY A 306 2.86 4.24 -14.08
CA GLY A 306 1.89 3.90 -15.15
C GLY A 306 1.90 4.85 -16.36
N ALA A 307 2.51 6.03 -16.22
CA ALA A 307 2.67 7.01 -17.28
C ALA A 307 3.97 7.79 -17.09
N ALA A 308 4.58 8.19 -18.20
CA ALA A 308 5.76 9.05 -18.22
C ALA A 308 5.62 10.10 -19.31
N LEU A 309 5.99 11.35 -19.03
CA LEU A 309 5.94 12.42 -20.03
C LEU A 309 7.03 12.20 -21.09
N ASN A 310 6.82 12.67 -22.31
CA ASN A 310 7.91 12.84 -23.27
C ASN A 310 7.84 14.23 -23.90
N VAL A 311 8.86 15.04 -23.61
CA VAL A 311 8.94 16.46 -24.00
C VAL A 311 10.31 16.75 -24.59
N LEU A 312 10.46 17.79 -25.40
CA LEU A 312 11.77 18.17 -25.93
C LEU A 312 12.57 19.00 -24.90
N ALA A 313 13.87 19.16 -25.14
CA ALA A 313 14.68 20.17 -24.44
C ALA A 313 15.43 21.06 -25.44
N GLY A 314 15.54 22.34 -25.11
CA GLY A 314 16.29 23.32 -25.92
C GLY A 314 17.81 23.30 -25.68
N SER A 315 18.24 22.86 -24.49
CA SER A 315 19.65 22.73 -24.08
C SER A 315 19.81 21.67 -22.99
N ILE A 316 21.05 21.35 -22.60
CA ILE A 316 21.35 20.42 -21.49
C ILE A 316 20.82 20.99 -20.17
N GLU A 317 20.96 22.29 -19.94
CA GLU A 317 20.41 22.98 -18.76
C GLU A 317 18.89 22.87 -18.73
N ASN A 318 18.21 23.11 -19.86
CA ASN A 318 16.76 22.97 -19.92
C ASN A 318 16.32 21.51 -19.75
N ALA A 319 17.09 20.53 -20.26
CA ALA A 319 16.83 19.11 -20.01
C ALA A 319 16.89 18.77 -18.51
N LYS A 320 17.87 19.32 -17.79
CA LYS A 320 17.98 19.16 -16.33
C LYS A 320 16.77 19.75 -15.61
N GLU A 321 16.39 20.98 -15.96
CA GLU A 321 15.25 21.67 -15.34
C GLU A 321 13.93 20.90 -15.58
N VAL A 322 13.73 20.41 -16.80
CA VAL A 322 12.56 19.58 -17.18
C VAL A 322 12.55 18.27 -16.40
N TYR A 323 13.69 17.59 -16.31
CA TYR A 323 13.81 16.32 -15.59
C TYR A 323 13.52 16.48 -14.10
N GLU A 324 14.04 17.55 -13.49
CA GLU A 324 13.77 17.89 -12.09
C GLU A 324 12.30 18.28 -11.87
N ALA A 325 11.69 19.07 -12.76
CA ALA A 325 10.30 19.48 -12.66
C ALA A 325 9.30 18.35 -12.86
N ALA A 326 9.66 17.35 -13.67
CA ALA A 326 8.87 16.15 -13.83
C ALA A 326 9.12 15.10 -12.73
N GLU A 327 9.96 15.40 -11.72
CA GLU A 327 10.36 14.48 -10.67
C GLU A 327 10.93 13.15 -11.21
N GLY A 328 11.61 13.19 -12.36
CA GLY A 328 12.14 12.02 -13.06
C GLY A 328 11.10 11.22 -13.87
N TYR A 329 9.81 11.57 -13.84
CA TYR A 329 8.74 10.91 -14.63
C TYR A 329 8.64 11.49 -16.05
N VAL A 330 9.77 11.70 -16.71
CA VAL A 330 9.86 12.25 -18.07
C VAL A 330 11.00 11.63 -18.86
N LEU A 331 10.76 11.46 -20.16
CA LEU A 331 11.76 11.21 -21.18
C LEU A 331 12.03 12.50 -21.94
N VAL A 332 13.30 12.91 -22.00
CA VAL A 332 13.69 14.19 -22.62
C VAL A 332 14.18 13.97 -24.05
N GLY A 333 13.39 14.46 -25.00
CA GLY A 333 13.62 14.34 -26.42
C GLY A 333 14.80 15.17 -26.93
N VAL A 334 15.79 14.49 -27.51
CA VAL A 334 16.93 15.08 -28.21
C VAL A 334 16.87 14.66 -29.68
N LEU A 335 16.88 15.63 -30.60
CA LEU A 335 16.60 15.38 -32.01
C LEU A 335 17.89 15.10 -32.79
N SER A 336 17.96 13.96 -33.48
CA SER A 336 19.04 13.59 -34.41
C SER A 336 19.29 14.65 -35.49
N LYS A 337 18.23 15.23 -36.04
CA LYS A 337 18.24 16.35 -37.00
C LYS A 337 19.11 17.55 -36.57
N ASN A 338 19.36 17.74 -35.28
CA ASN A 338 20.12 18.89 -34.79
C ASN A 338 21.65 18.71 -34.94
N TYR A 339 22.10 17.55 -35.42
CA TYR A 339 23.51 17.20 -35.55
C TYR A 339 23.85 16.81 -36.99
N ALA A 340 25.11 17.00 -37.40
CA ALA A 340 25.53 16.70 -38.77
C ALA A 340 25.75 15.20 -38.99
N THR A 341 26.15 14.47 -37.95
CA THR A 341 26.46 13.03 -37.99
C THR A 341 25.84 12.27 -36.82
N ALA A 342 25.67 10.96 -36.97
CA ALA A 342 25.19 10.08 -35.90
C ALA A 342 26.15 10.03 -34.70
N GLU A 343 27.46 10.12 -34.96
CA GLU A 343 28.51 10.12 -33.94
C GLU A 343 28.45 11.39 -33.07
N GLU A 344 28.28 12.56 -33.70
CA GLU A 344 28.08 13.84 -32.98
C GLU A 344 26.80 13.81 -32.15
N ALA A 345 25.70 13.27 -32.71
CA ALA A 345 24.45 13.13 -32.00
C ALA A 345 24.58 12.20 -30.78
N ALA A 346 25.22 11.04 -30.94
CA ALA A 346 25.43 10.09 -29.85
C ALA A 346 26.31 10.68 -28.74
N ALA A 347 27.38 11.41 -29.10
CA ALA A 347 28.23 12.09 -28.13
C ALA A 347 27.45 13.16 -27.35
N ALA A 348 26.65 13.97 -28.04
CA ALA A 348 25.82 14.97 -27.39
C ALA A 348 24.76 14.32 -26.47
N MET A 349 24.04 13.31 -26.97
CA MET A 349 23.02 12.57 -26.19
C MET A 349 23.61 11.89 -24.96
N THR A 350 24.87 11.43 -25.01
CA THR A 350 25.59 10.91 -23.84
C THR A 350 25.76 11.99 -22.76
N LEU A 351 26.06 13.24 -23.14
CA LEU A 351 26.17 14.36 -22.20
C LEU A 351 24.82 14.74 -21.59
N TYR A 352 23.75 14.71 -22.39
CA TYR A 352 22.39 14.83 -21.85
C TYR A 352 22.12 13.72 -20.84
N GLY A 353 22.36 12.46 -21.21
CA GLY A 353 22.13 11.29 -20.35
C GLY A 353 22.84 11.36 -18.99
N GLN A 354 24.10 11.81 -18.96
CA GLN A 354 24.83 12.03 -17.70
C GLN A 354 24.18 13.04 -16.76
N THR A 355 23.38 13.97 -17.30
CA THR A 355 22.72 15.04 -16.53
C THR A 355 21.33 14.65 -16.04
N ILE A 356 20.64 13.75 -16.76
CA ILE A 356 19.24 13.37 -16.52
C ILE A 356 19.06 11.86 -16.34
N GLU A 357 20.08 11.19 -15.77
CA GLU A 357 20.05 9.76 -15.45
C GLU A 357 19.65 8.86 -16.63
N ASP A 358 20.21 9.17 -17.81
CA ASP A 358 19.96 8.48 -19.09
C ASP A 358 18.50 8.51 -19.58
N ALA A 359 17.64 9.39 -19.04
CA ALA A 359 16.25 9.58 -19.47
C ALA A 359 16.09 10.23 -20.86
N VAL A 360 17.07 10.06 -21.75
CA VAL A 360 17.09 10.60 -23.11
C VAL A 360 16.14 9.82 -24.02
N SER A 361 15.33 10.56 -24.78
CA SER A 361 14.49 10.08 -25.87
C SER A 361 15.10 10.48 -27.21
N ILE A 362 15.66 9.51 -27.94
CA ILE A 362 16.29 9.74 -29.25
C ILE A 362 15.18 10.05 -30.27
N GLY A 363 15.17 11.26 -30.82
CA GLY A 363 14.12 11.74 -31.71
C GLY A 363 14.54 11.86 -33.17
N LEU A 364 13.63 11.59 -34.12
CA LEU A 364 13.82 11.92 -35.54
C LEU A 364 13.78 13.44 -35.79
N GLY A 365 12.86 14.13 -35.10
CA GLY A 365 12.50 15.53 -35.35
C GLY A 365 11.23 15.65 -36.18
N ALA A 366 10.11 16.00 -35.55
CA ALA A 366 8.78 16.15 -36.18
C ALA A 366 8.29 14.93 -37.01
N GLY A 367 8.83 13.73 -36.75
CA GLY A 367 8.50 12.52 -37.51
C GLY A 367 9.14 12.46 -38.89
N ASP A 368 10.23 13.21 -39.14
CA ASP A 368 10.94 13.19 -40.42
C ASP A 368 11.56 11.81 -40.69
N ASN A 369 10.90 11.04 -41.55
CA ASN A 369 11.30 9.66 -41.85
C ASN A 369 12.71 9.53 -42.47
N ARG A 370 13.28 10.61 -43.02
CA ARG A 370 14.64 10.62 -43.58
C ARG A 370 15.70 10.42 -42.49
N GLN A 371 15.37 10.75 -41.24
CA GLN A 371 16.25 10.55 -40.08
C GLN A 371 16.18 9.11 -39.52
N ALA A 372 15.33 8.24 -40.05
CA ALA A 372 15.15 6.88 -39.54
C ALA A 372 16.46 6.07 -39.49
N ALA A 373 17.27 6.16 -40.55
CA ALA A 373 18.57 5.49 -40.62
C ALA A 373 19.59 6.10 -39.65
N VAL A 374 19.60 7.43 -39.52
CA VAL A 374 20.49 8.14 -38.59
C VAL A 374 20.16 7.75 -37.14
N VAL A 375 18.88 7.70 -36.77
CA VAL A 375 18.46 7.24 -35.43
C VAL A 375 18.86 5.78 -35.17
N ALA A 376 18.70 4.90 -36.16
CA ALA A 376 19.14 3.51 -36.04
C ALA A 376 20.67 3.40 -35.86
N GLU A 377 21.45 4.29 -36.49
CA GLU A 377 22.91 4.35 -36.35
C GLU A 377 23.32 4.92 -34.97
N ILE A 378 22.64 5.95 -34.47
CA ILE A 378 22.86 6.49 -33.11
C ILE A 378 22.66 5.39 -32.07
N ALA A 379 21.60 4.58 -32.18
CA ALA A 379 21.30 3.48 -31.27
C ALA A 379 22.44 2.45 -31.14
N ALA A 380 23.25 2.29 -32.19
CA ALA A 380 24.43 1.43 -32.17
C ALA A 380 25.51 1.91 -31.18
N SER A 381 25.53 3.20 -30.85
CA SER A 381 26.53 3.82 -29.96
C SER A 381 25.94 4.27 -28.62
N TYR A 382 24.74 4.87 -28.62
CA TYR A 382 24.05 5.36 -27.41
C TYR A 382 22.60 4.83 -27.39
N PRO A 383 22.21 4.01 -26.40
CA PRO A 383 20.87 3.42 -26.37
C PRO A 383 19.79 4.44 -25.96
N GLY A 384 20.10 5.38 -25.07
CA GLY A 384 19.09 6.18 -24.36
C GLY A 384 18.14 5.29 -23.53
N SER A 385 17.13 5.90 -22.93
CA SER A 385 16.02 5.16 -22.32
C SER A 385 14.88 4.90 -23.31
N HIS A 386 14.78 5.72 -24.37
CA HIS A 386 13.70 5.69 -25.33
C HIS A 386 14.14 6.10 -26.73
N ILE A 387 13.59 5.47 -27.76
CA ILE A 387 13.91 5.72 -29.17
C ILE A 387 12.63 5.88 -29.96
N ASN A 388 12.53 6.99 -30.69
CA ASN A 388 11.47 7.23 -31.65
C ASN A 388 11.84 6.65 -33.00
N GLN A 389 10.99 5.82 -33.60
CA GLN A 389 11.27 5.24 -34.90
C GLN A 389 10.04 5.12 -35.80
N VAL A 390 10.25 5.18 -37.12
CA VAL A 390 9.21 4.87 -38.11
C VAL A 390 9.02 3.37 -38.24
N PHE A 391 7.79 2.92 -38.52
CA PHE A 391 7.41 1.51 -38.53
C PHE A 391 8.42 0.56 -39.19
N PRO A 392 8.90 0.78 -40.44
CA PRO A 392 9.79 -0.18 -41.10
C PRO A 392 11.23 -0.20 -40.56
N ALA A 393 11.63 0.76 -39.72
CA ALA A 393 12.99 0.88 -39.20
C ALA A 393 13.15 0.37 -37.76
N VAL A 394 12.06 -0.09 -37.12
CA VAL A 394 12.07 -0.62 -35.75
C VAL A 394 13.02 -1.81 -35.64
N GLY A 395 12.91 -2.80 -36.55
CA GLY A 395 13.75 -4.00 -36.54
C GLY A 395 15.24 -3.70 -36.70
N ALA A 396 15.60 -2.77 -37.60
CA ALA A 396 16.99 -2.35 -37.78
C ALA A 396 17.54 -1.64 -36.52
N THR A 397 16.72 -0.80 -35.88
CA THR A 397 17.09 -0.10 -34.64
C THR A 397 17.30 -1.08 -33.49
N ARG A 398 16.38 -2.05 -33.32
CA ARG A 398 16.53 -3.12 -32.32
C ARG A 398 17.78 -3.95 -32.56
N ALA A 399 18.06 -4.33 -33.80
CA ALA A 399 19.27 -5.08 -34.15
C ALA A 399 20.55 -4.30 -33.79
N ASN A 400 20.57 -2.99 -34.07
CA ASN A 400 21.73 -2.14 -33.79
C ASN A 400 22.00 -1.92 -32.30
N LEU A 401 20.97 -1.97 -31.44
CA LEU A 401 21.16 -1.95 -29.98
C LEU A 401 21.95 -3.16 -29.48
N GLY A 402 21.86 -4.30 -30.15
CA GLY A 402 22.49 -5.55 -29.72
C GLY A 402 21.96 -5.99 -28.35
N ALA A 403 22.85 -6.15 -27.37
CA ALA A 403 22.50 -6.53 -25.99
C ALA A 403 22.11 -5.34 -25.10
N LYS A 404 22.15 -4.10 -25.61
CA LYS A 404 21.80 -2.90 -24.83
C LYS A 404 20.28 -2.78 -24.71
N ASP A 405 19.82 -2.49 -23.51
CA ASP A 405 18.40 -2.26 -23.24
C ASP A 405 17.99 -0.85 -23.66
N SER A 406 16.79 -0.73 -24.23
CA SER A 406 16.13 0.53 -24.59
C SER A 406 14.70 0.26 -25.06
N TRP A 407 13.83 1.25 -24.85
CA TRP A 407 12.47 1.28 -25.36
C TRP A 407 12.41 1.84 -26.79
N ILE A 408 11.73 1.18 -27.72
CA ILE A 408 11.56 1.65 -29.11
C ILE A 408 10.07 1.74 -29.45
N ASN A 409 9.61 2.94 -29.81
CA ASN A 409 8.27 3.09 -30.35
C ASN A 409 8.21 2.86 -31.85
N SER A 410 7.01 2.65 -32.38
CA SER A 410 6.74 2.53 -33.80
C SER A 410 5.71 3.54 -34.27
N LEU A 411 6.11 4.47 -35.14
CA LEU A 411 5.23 5.47 -35.72
C LEU A 411 4.21 4.82 -36.65
N VAL A 412 2.93 4.91 -36.26
CA VAL A 412 1.75 4.58 -37.05
C VAL A 412 0.83 5.79 -37.11
N SER A 413 0.07 5.93 -38.20
CA SER A 413 -0.73 7.14 -38.45
C SER A 413 -2.22 6.85 -38.55
N PRO A 414 -3.08 7.83 -38.21
CA PRO A 414 -4.51 7.77 -38.51
C PRO A 414 -4.76 7.51 -40.00
N CYS A 415 -5.89 6.88 -40.31
CA CYS A 415 -6.29 6.57 -41.68
C CYS A 415 -7.74 6.96 -42.00
N GLY A 416 -8.44 7.61 -41.07
CA GLY A 416 -9.85 7.98 -41.23
C GLY A 416 -10.82 6.82 -40.94
N GLN A 417 -10.33 5.72 -40.36
CA GLN A 417 -11.12 4.53 -40.07
C GLN A 417 -10.78 3.98 -38.68
N PRO A 418 -11.68 4.10 -37.68
CA PRO A 418 -11.44 3.54 -36.35
C PRO A 418 -11.13 2.04 -36.38
N GLY A 419 -10.12 1.64 -35.61
CA GLY A 419 -9.63 0.26 -35.53
C GLY A 419 -8.58 -0.10 -36.58
N TYR A 420 -8.22 0.82 -37.48
CA TYR A 420 -7.17 0.66 -38.48
C TYR A 420 -6.12 1.77 -38.36
N VAL A 421 -4.89 1.47 -38.81
CA VAL A 421 -3.77 2.42 -38.83
C VAL A 421 -2.96 2.29 -40.11
N ASN A 422 -2.36 3.39 -40.55
CA ASN A 422 -1.38 3.41 -41.62
C ASN A 422 0.02 3.08 -41.07
N ILE A 423 0.65 2.02 -41.61
CA ILE A 423 2.02 1.61 -41.25
C ILE A 423 3.06 2.02 -42.30
N SER A 424 2.65 2.68 -43.39
CA SER A 424 3.53 3.16 -44.47
C SER A 424 4.21 4.47 -44.09
N THR A 425 5.06 4.44 -43.05
CA THR A 425 5.63 5.64 -42.42
C THR A 425 7.14 5.83 -42.67
N GLY A 426 7.78 4.92 -43.41
CA GLY A 426 9.21 5.03 -43.78
C GLY A 426 9.45 5.88 -45.03
N PRO A 427 10.72 6.18 -45.37
CA PRO A 427 11.08 7.05 -46.50
C PRO A 427 10.44 6.65 -47.84
N VAL A 428 10.49 5.35 -48.18
CA VAL A 428 9.94 4.83 -49.43
C VAL A 428 8.43 4.61 -49.30
N SER A 429 7.98 3.92 -48.25
CA SER A 429 6.58 3.55 -48.07
C SER A 429 5.66 4.76 -47.90
N ALA A 430 6.11 5.85 -47.27
CA ALA A 430 5.33 7.08 -47.16
C ALA A 430 5.19 7.84 -48.49
N SER A 431 6.06 7.57 -49.47
CA SER A 431 6.05 8.23 -50.79
C SER A 431 5.35 7.41 -51.88
N THR A 432 4.90 6.19 -51.56
CA THR A 432 4.34 5.24 -52.53
C THR A 432 2.89 4.90 -52.17
N THR A 433 1.98 4.95 -53.15
CA THR A 433 0.58 4.54 -52.98
C THR A 433 0.30 3.23 -53.73
N PRO A 434 -0.64 2.39 -53.25
CA PRO A 434 -1.49 2.57 -52.06
C PRO A 434 -0.72 2.39 -50.74
N TYR A 435 -1.17 3.08 -49.69
CA TYR A 435 -0.65 2.89 -48.33
C TYR A 435 -1.11 1.57 -47.72
N ALA A 436 -0.27 0.95 -46.92
CA ALA A 436 -0.62 -0.19 -46.08
C ALA A 436 -1.45 0.27 -44.87
N ILE A 437 -2.77 0.11 -44.97
CA ILE A 437 -3.74 0.32 -43.89
C ILE A 437 -4.09 -1.05 -43.30
N VAL A 438 -3.85 -1.24 -42.01
CA VAL A 438 -4.01 -2.53 -41.34
C VAL A 438 -4.78 -2.38 -40.03
N PRO A 439 -5.45 -3.44 -39.52
CA PRO A 439 -6.03 -3.43 -38.18
C PRO A 439 -4.97 -3.10 -37.12
N VAL A 440 -5.35 -2.37 -36.07
CA VAL A 440 -4.42 -1.98 -34.99
C VAL A 440 -3.73 -3.21 -34.37
N GLN A 441 -4.47 -4.30 -34.16
CA GLN A 441 -3.92 -5.54 -33.59
C GLN A 441 -2.84 -6.15 -34.49
N ALA A 442 -2.99 -6.07 -35.81
CA ALA A 442 -1.98 -6.55 -36.76
C ALA A 442 -0.74 -5.66 -36.75
N ALA A 443 -0.91 -4.33 -36.64
CA ALA A 443 0.21 -3.42 -36.46
C ALA A 443 0.97 -3.71 -35.15
N ILE A 444 0.27 -3.92 -34.03
CA ILE A 444 0.89 -4.29 -32.74
C ILE A 444 1.72 -5.58 -32.87
N ALA A 445 1.15 -6.62 -33.49
CA ALA A 445 1.86 -7.89 -33.69
C ALA A 445 3.14 -7.72 -34.51
N LEU A 446 3.08 -6.98 -35.63
CA LEU A 446 4.25 -6.70 -36.45
C LEU A 446 5.31 -5.88 -35.71
N VAL A 447 4.90 -4.91 -34.88
CA VAL A 447 5.84 -4.13 -34.06
C VAL A 447 6.54 -5.01 -33.03
N ARG A 448 5.82 -5.95 -32.40
CA ARG A 448 6.43 -6.95 -31.50
C ARG A 448 7.43 -7.83 -32.24
N ASP A 449 7.09 -8.33 -33.42
CA ASP A 449 7.99 -9.14 -34.24
C ASP A 449 9.27 -8.37 -34.62
N MET A 450 9.16 -7.05 -34.82
CA MET A 450 10.30 -6.16 -35.06
C MET A 450 11.04 -5.75 -33.77
N GLY A 451 10.56 -6.12 -32.59
CA GLY A 451 11.17 -5.80 -31.29
C GLY A 451 10.88 -4.39 -30.77
N GLY A 452 9.77 -3.77 -31.21
CA GLY A 452 9.27 -2.51 -30.66
C GLY A 452 8.33 -2.71 -29.46
N ASN A 453 8.18 -1.66 -28.67
CA ASN A 453 7.55 -1.68 -27.34
C ASN A 453 6.19 -0.96 -27.31
N ALA A 454 5.97 0.01 -28.20
CA ALA A 454 4.77 0.84 -28.20
C ALA A 454 4.36 1.29 -29.60
N LEU A 455 3.09 1.65 -29.76
CA LEU A 455 2.63 2.43 -30.91
C LEU A 455 2.78 3.92 -30.62
N LYS A 456 3.54 4.63 -31.47
CA LYS A 456 3.50 6.08 -31.53
C LYS A 456 2.42 6.51 -32.51
N TYR A 457 1.27 6.91 -31.99
CA TYR A 457 0.13 7.30 -32.82
C TYR A 457 0.25 8.78 -33.19
N TYR A 458 0.62 9.06 -34.44
CA TYR A 458 0.95 10.40 -34.92
C TYR A 458 0.56 10.59 -36.40
N PRO A 459 0.00 11.75 -36.80
CA PRO A 459 -0.39 12.91 -35.97
C PRO A 459 -1.84 12.84 -35.47
N MET A 460 -2.06 12.97 -34.16
CA MET A 460 -3.41 12.95 -33.55
C MET A 460 -4.23 14.22 -33.77
N GLN A 461 -3.56 15.37 -33.86
CA GLN A 461 -4.19 16.69 -33.92
C GLN A 461 -5.08 16.98 -32.69
N GLY A 462 -4.58 16.66 -31.49
CA GLY A 462 -5.33 16.77 -30.24
C GLY A 462 -6.46 15.73 -30.19
N LEU A 463 -7.68 16.17 -29.91
CA LEU A 463 -8.88 15.33 -29.86
C LEU A 463 -9.67 15.28 -31.18
N LYS A 464 -9.17 15.84 -32.28
CA LYS A 464 -9.91 15.84 -33.56
C LYS A 464 -10.19 14.45 -34.11
N LEU A 465 -9.33 13.48 -33.81
CA LEU A 465 -9.43 12.09 -34.25
C LEU A 465 -9.72 11.16 -33.06
N GLU A 466 -10.54 11.62 -32.10
CA GLU A 466 -10.82 10.92 -30.84
C GLU A 466 -11.35 9.50 -31.07
N GLU A 467 -12.27 9.29 -32.01
CA GLU A 467 -12.84 7.95 -32.28
C GLU A 467 -11.78 6.95 -32.74
N GLU A 468 -10.86 7.37 -33.62
CA GLU A 468 -9.75 6.52 -34.05
C GLU A 468 -8.79 6.27 -32.88
N TYR A 469 -8.47 7.31 -32.09
CA TYR A 469 -7.60 7.17 -30.92
C TYR A 469 -8.18 6.24 -29.85
N ARG A 470 -9.47 6.32 -29.53
CA ARG A 470 -10.17 5.39 -28.62
C ARG A 470 -10.07 3.95 -29.11
N ALA A 471 -10.23 3.73 -30.41
CA ALA A 471 -10.08 2.39 -31.00
C ALA A 471 -8.64 1.87 -30.90
N VAL A 472 -7.64 2.73 -31.10
CA VAL A 472 -6.22 2.40 -30.91
C VAL A 472 -5.92 2.08 -29.44
N ALA A 473 -6.39 2.93 -28.52
CA ALA A 473 -6.22 2.76 -27.07
C ALA A 473 -6.83 1.45 -26.57
N LYS A 474 -8.07 1.15 -26.99
CA LYS A 474 -8.74 -0.12 -26.69
C LYS A 474 -7.93 -1.32 -27.18
N ALA A 475 -7.48 -1.30 -28.44
CA ALA A 475 -6.68 -2.39 -28.98
C ALA A 475 -5.33 -2.56 -28.27
N CYS A 476 -4.70 -1.46 -27.83
CA CYS A 476 -3.48 -1.50 -27.03
C CYS A 476 -3.72 -2.07 -25.63
N GLY A 477 -4.80 -1.67 -24.95
CA GLY A 477 -5.19 -2.21 -23.65
C GLY A 477 -5.52 -3.70 -23.70
N GLU A 478 -6.34 -4.12 -24.68
CA GLU A 478 -6.66 -5.55 -24.90
C GLU A 478 -5.42 -6.39 -25.21
N ALA A 479 -4.44 -5.82 -25.92
CA ALA A 479 -3.19 -6.51 -26.25
C ALA A 479 -2.14 -6.45 -25.14
N GLY A 480 -2.32 -5.65 -24.09
CA GLY A 480 -1.27 -5.33 -23.12
C GLY A 480 -0.05 -4.68 -23.77
N PHE A 481 -0.27 -3.74 -24.70
CA PHE A 481 0.78 -3.03 -25.44
C PHE A 481 0.75 -1.53 -25.12
N ALA A 482 1.91 -0.89 -25.07
CA ALA A 482 1.99 0.51 -24.69
C ALA A 482 1.59 1.46 -25.82
N LEU A 483 1.18 2.67 -25.45
CA LEU A 483 0.67 3.69 -26.37
C LEU A 483 1.31 5.05 -26.12
N GLU A 484 1.71 5.72 -27.20
CA GLU A 484 2.37 7.02 -27.15
C GLU A 484 1.59 8.04 -28.00
N PRO A 485 0.55 8.68 -27.43
CA PRO A 485 -0.24 9.67 -28.15
C PRO A 485 0.62 10.89 -28.49
N THR A 486 0.60 11.32 -29.76
CA THR A 486 1.45 12.42 -30.24
C THR A 486 0.75 13.33 -31.24
N GLY A 487 0.91 14.64 -31.05
CA GLY A 487 0.58 15.67 -32.03
C GLY A 487 -0.68 16.46 -31.69
N GLY A 488 -0.53 17.77 -31.48
CA GLY A 488 -1.62 18.66 -31.06
C GLY A 488 -2.04 18.49 -29.61
N ILE A 489 -1.21 17.86 -28.78
CA ILE A 489 -1.43 17.77 -27.32
C ILE A 489 -0.99 19.07 -26.68
N ASP A 490 -1.83 19.67 -25.84
CA ASP A 490 -1.59 20.90 -25.08
C ASP A 490 -2.10 20.74 -23.65
N LEU A 491 -1.98 21.79 -22.83
CA LEU A 491 -2.40 21.75 -21.42
C LEU A 491 -3.91 21.51 -21.25
N ASP A 492 -4.73 21.91 -22.21
CA ASP A 492 -6.20 21.83 -22.11
C ASP A 492 -6.70 20.42 -22.45
N ASN A 493 -6.05 19.75 -23.41
CA ASN A 493 -6.47 18.43 -23.89
C ASN A 493 -5.63 17.25 -23.37
N PHE A 494 -4.53 17.51 -22.67
CA PHE A 494 -3.66 16.46 -22.10
C PHE A 494 -4.42 15.49 -21.19
N GLY A 495 -5.19 16.01 -20.23
CA GLY A 495 -5.97 15.19 -19.29
C GLY A 495 -6.96 14.24 -19.98
N PRO A 496 -7.86 14.74 -20.84
CA PRO A 496 -8.78 13.89 -21.61
C PRO A 496 -8.09 12.84 -22.48
N ILE A 497 -6.98 13.20 -23.15
CA ILE A 497 -6.22 12.25 -23.98
C ILE A 497 -5.60 11.12 -23.15
N LEU A 498 -5.04 11.46 -21.99
CA LEU A 498 -4.47 10.48 -21.06
C LEU A 498 -5.56 9.59 -20.46
N GLU A 499 -6.67 10.18 -20.03
CA GLU A 499 -7.80 9.46 -19.46
C GLU A 499 -8.37 8.41 -20.41
N ILE A 500 -8.48 8.71 -21.72
CA ILE A 500 -8.91 7.74 -22.74
C ILE A 500 -8.03 6.49 -22.73
N ALA A 501 -6.70 6.64 -22.66
CA ALA A 501 -5.78 5.51 -22.67
C ALA A 501 -5.83 4.72 -21.35
N LEU A 502 -5.91 5.42 -20.22
CA LEU A 502 -6.01 4.79 -18.90
C LEU A 502 -7.32 4.00 -18.75
N GLN A 503 -8.46 4.57 -19.15
CA GLN A 503 -9.77 3.89 -19.13
C GLN A 503 -9.82 2.68 -20.07
N ALA A 504 -9.07 2.72 -21.17
CA ALA A 504 -8.94 1.59 -22.09
C ALA A 504 -8.05 0.46 -21.53
N GLY A 505 -7.45 0.62 -20.35
CA GLY A 505 -6.59 -0.38 -19.73
C GLY A 505 -5.20 -0.49 -20.35
N VAL A 506 -4.70 0.58 -20.99
CA VAL A 506 -3.34 0.59 -21.54
C VAL A 506 -2.32 0.53 -20.39
N PRO A 507 -1.37 -0.42 -20.39
CA PRO A 507 -0.48 -0.65 -19.24
C PRO A 507 0.55 0.47 -19.02
N GLN A 508 1.02 1.09 -20.11
CA GLN A 508 1.98 2.19 -20.09
C GLN A 508 1.63 3.22 -21.16
N VAL A 509 1.53 4.48 -20.76
CA VAL A 509 1.18 5.60 -21.66
C VAL A 509 2.30 6.65 -21.63
N ILE A 510 2.82 7.01 -22.81
CA ILE A 510 3.88 8.03 -22.95
C ILE A 510 3.37 9.19 -23.83
N PRO A 511 2.60 10.14 -23.25
CA PRO A 511 2.10 11.28 -24.00
C PRO A 511 3.23 12.23 -24.41
N HIS A 512 3.26 12.57 -25.68
CA HIS A 512 4.25 13.47 -26.26
C HIS A 512 3.73 14.89 -26.37
N VAL A 513 4.25 15.80 -25.54
CA VAL A 513 3.86 17.22 -25.52
C VAL A 513 5.04 18.05 -25.98
N TYR A 514 4.90 18.67 -27.15
CA TYR A 514 6.01 19.34 -27.84
C TYR A 514 5.77 20.85 -27.97
N SER A 515 5.34 21.32 -29.15
CA SER A 515 5.31 22.74 -29.50
C SER A 515 4.41 23.60 -28.61
N SER A 516 3.42 23.01 -27.94
CA SER A 516 2.47 23.70 -27.06
C SER A 516 3.09 24.21 -25.76
N ILE A 517 4.21 23.62 -25.33
CA ILE A 517 4.90 23.96 -24.07
C ILE A 517 6.32 24.50 -24.32
N ILE A 518 6.69 24.76 -25.58
CA ILE A 518 8.00 25.29 -25.95
C ILE A 518 7.88 26.79 -26.18
N ASP A 519 8.72 27.55 -25.50
CA ASP A 519 8.86 28.98 -25.73
C ASP A 519 9.52 29.22 -27.11
N GLN A 520 8.82 29.94 -27.98
CA GLN A 520 9.25 30.14 -29.38
C GLN A 520 10.48 31.05 -29.52
N GLN A 521 10.80 31.87 -28.50
CA GLN A 521 11.95 32.77 -28.55
C GLN A 521 13.23 32.06 -28.14
N THR A 522 13.14 31.21 -27.13
CA THR A 522 14.29 30.51 -26.54
C THR A 522 14.46 29.09 -27.06
N GLY A 523 13.42 28.48 -27.63
CA GLY A 523 13.39 27.07 -28.01
C GLY A 523 13.39 26.10 -26.81
N SER A 524 13.24 26.60 -25.59
CA SER A 524 13.24 25.81 -24.36
C SER A 524 11.83 25.37 -23.98
N THR A 525 11.70 24.17 -23.41
CA THR A 525 10.44 23.69 -22.84
C THR A 525 10.19 24.43 -21.53
N ASN A 526 8.97 24.96 -21.36
CA ASN A 526 8.55 25.69 -20.18
C ASN A 526 8.39 24.75 -18.99
N VAL A 527 9.22 24.95 -17.97
CA VAL A 527 9.28 24.13 -16.76
C VAL A 527 7.96 24.13 -15.99
N GLN A 528 7.24 25.27 -15.95
CA GLN A 528 5.95 25.37 -15.25
C GLN A 528 4.86 24.56 -15.94
N ASP A 529 4.90 24.47 -17.26
CA ASP A 529 3.96 23.65 -18.02
C ASP A 529 4.22 22.16 -17.78
N VAL A 530 5.50 21.75 -17.64
CA VAL A 530 5.88 20.38 -17.25
C VAL A 530 5.34 20.03 -15.85
N VAL A 531 5.42 20.95 -14.88
CA VAL A 531 4.84 20.75 -13.53
C VAL A 531 3.33 20.50 -13.63
N ARG A 532 2.60 21.33 -14.40
CA ARG A 532 1.14 21.17 -14.58
C ARG A 532 0.77 19.85 -15.25
N LEU A 533 1.54 19.42 -16.24
CA LEU A 533 1.36 18.13 -16.90
C LEU A 533 1.58 16.98 -15.90
N LEU A 534 2.62 17.06 -15.07
CA LEU A 534 2.89 16.07 -14.03
C LEU A 534 1.75 16.01 -12.99
N GLU A 535 1.25 17.14 -12.52
CA GLU A 535 0.12 17.21 -11.57
C GLU A 535 -1.14 16.56 -12.16
N THR A 536 -1.44 16.87 -13.43
CA THR A 536 -2.57 16.26 -14.14
C THR A 536 -2.38 14.76 -14.34
N MET A 537 -1.16 14.32 -14.66
CA MET A 537 -0.83 12.90 -14.81
C MET A 537 -1.00 12.16 -13.48
N LYS A 538 -0.47 12.70 -12.38
CA LYS A 538 -0.61 12.12 -11.04
C LYS A 538 -2.08 12.00 -10.64
N SER A 539 -2.87 13.07 -10.79
CA SER A 539 -4.29 13.06 -10.41
C SER A 539 -5.12 12.02 -11.17
N LEU A 540 -4.77 11.73 -12.42
CA LEU A 540 -5.46 10.71 -13.23
C LEU A 540 -4.98 9.29 -12.95
N VAL A 541 -3.69 9.09 -12.68
CA VAL A 541 -3.11 7.78 -12.33
C VAL A 541 -3.46 7.36 -10.91
N ASP A 542 -3.66 8.33 -9.99
CA ASP A 542 -3.99 8.10 -8.58
C ASP A 542 -5.50 7.89 -8.32
N ARG A 543 -6.35 7.79 -9.35
CA ARG A 543 -7.81 7.56 -9.19
C ARG A 543 -8.11 6.15 -8.64
N GLY A 544 -8.00 6.01 -7.32
CA GLY A 544 -8.90 5.17 -6.54
C GLY A 544 -10.29 5.83 -6.45
N VAL A 545 -11.31 5.06 -6.09
CA VAL A 545 -12.66 5.61 -5.83
C VAL A 545 -12.60 6.54 -4.63
N ASN A 546 -12.93 7.83 -4.79
CA ASN A 546 -13.03 8.75 -3.67
C ASN A 546 -14.37 8.55 -2.96
N VAL A 547 -14.32 7.85 -1.83
CA VAL A 547 -15.48 7.58 -0.98
C VAL A 547 -15.50 8.56 0.19
N THR A 548 -16.55 9.36 0.29
CA THR A 548 -16.79 10.19 1.48
C THR A 548 -17.93 9.61 2.30
N ALA A 549 -17.65 9.37 3.58
CA ALA A 549 -18.65 9.00 4.58
C ALA A 549 -18.95 10.21 5.48
N ALA A 550 -20.21 10.38 5.89
CA ALA A 550 -20.63 11.49 6.73
C ALA A 550 -19.81 11.64 8.02
N LEU A 551 -19.41 12.88 8.34
CA LEU A 551 -18.70 13.25 9.56
C LEU A 551 -19.65 13.18 10.78
N ALA A 552 -19.72 12.02 11.43
CA ALA A 552 -20.34 11.88 12.74
C ALA A 552 -19.43 12.47 13.85
N GLY A 553 -19.25 13.80 13.87
CA GLY A 553 -18.31 14.43 14.81
C GLY A 553 -18.60 15.87 15.24
N TYR A 554 -19.44 16.61 14.53
CA TYR A 554 -19.84 17.95 14.98
C TYR A 554 -21.08 17.84 15.86
N GLY A 555 -21.01 18.41 17.07
CA GLY A 555 -22.09 18.35 18.05
C GLY A 555 -23.45 18.67 17.41
N HIS A 556 -24.48 17.92 17.80
CA HIS A 556 -25.86 18.08 17.31
C HIS A 556 -26.48 19.40 17.78
N ASN A 557 -25.91 20.54 17.36
CA ASN A 557 -26.39 21.88 17.61
C ASN A 557 -26.16 22.77 16.37
N ALA A 558 -26.99 23.81 16.20
CA ALA A 558 -27.02 24.62 14.98
C ALA A 558 -25.66 25.28 14.64
N ASP A 559 -24.84 25.59 15.65
CA ASP A 559 -23.49 26.15 15.49
C ASP A 559 -22.48 25.11 14.97
N GLY A 560 -22.62 23.83 15.35
CA GLY A 560 -21.80 22.73 14.84
C GLY A 560 -22.02 22.48 13.35
N TYR A 561 -23.28 22.49 12.91
CA TYR A 561 -23.62 22.30 11.49
C TYR A 561 -23.16 23.45 10.61
N ALA A 562 -23.25 24.70 11.07
CA ALA A 562 -22.77 25.87 10.34
C ALA A 562 -21.25 25.83 10.11
N LYS A 563 -20.49 25.33 11.10
CA LYS A 563 -19.03 25.16 11.00
C LYS A 563 -18.62 23.97 10.14
N ALA A 564 -19.40 22.88 10.15
CA ALA A 564 -19.11 21.69 9.35
C ALA A 564 -19.43 21.87 7.86
N ARG A 565 -20.45 22.68 7.53
CA ARG A 565 -20.94 22.89 6.16
C ARG A 565 -19.84 23.15 5.12
N PRO A 566 -18.97 24.18 5.25
CA PRO A 566 -17.99 24.48 4.20
C PRO A 566 -17.02 23.32 3.95
N HIS A 567 -16.55 22.66 5.00
CA HIS A 567 -15.66 21.49 4.88
C HIS A 567 -16.38 20.28 4.28
N TYR A 568 -17.66 20.11 4.61
CA TYR A 568 -18.46 19.01 4.08
C TYR A 568 -18.78 19.24 2.60
N GLU A 569 -19.03 20.47 2.17
CA GLU A 569 -19.20 20.85 0.76
C GLU A 569 -17.91 20.60 -0.03
N GLU A 570 -16.74 21.01 0.48
CA GLU A 570 -15.43 20.72 -0.13
C GLU A 570 -15.18 19.21 -0.31
N LEU A 571 -15.56 18.39 0.68
CA LEU A 571 -15.44 16.93 0.55
C LEU A 571 -16.38 16.38 -0.53
N LEU A 572 -17.62 16.87 -0.58
CA LEU A 572 -18.61 16.40 -1.56
C LEU A 572 -18.24 16.75 -2.99
N GLU A 573 -17.56 17.88 -3.23
CA GLU A 573 -17.04 18.27 -4.56
C GLU A 573 -15.99 17.30 -5.10
N LEU A 574 -15.31 16.54 -4.22
CA LEU A 574 -14.28 15.56 -4.58
C LEU A 574 -14.79 14.11 -4.55
N THR A 575 -16.09 13.90 -4.33
CA THR A 575 -16.67 12.59 -4.01
C THR A 575 -17.34 11.92 -5.20
N ASP A 576 -16.90 10.70 -5.53
CA ASP A 576 -17.56 9.85 -6.53
C ASP A 576 -18.75 9.08 -5.92
N LEU A 577 -18.59 8.64 -4.66
CA LEU A 577 -19.59 7.91 -3.89
C LEU A 577 -19.75 8.48 -2.49
N VAL A 578 -20.97 8.84 -2.12
CA VAL A 578 -21.28 9.37 -0.78
C VAL A 578 -22.13 8.43 0.06
N LEU A 579 -21.73 8.25 1.31
CA LEU A 579 -22.52 7.55 2.32
C LEU A 579 -23.17 8.55 3.27
N MET A 580 -24.48 8.73 3.16
CA MET A 580 -25.22 9.73 3.92
C MET A 580 -26.66 9.31 4.25
N ASN A 581 -27.35 10.12 5.04
CA ASN A 581 -28.79 10.00 5.29
C ASN A 581 -29.49 11.36 5.14
N GLU A 582 -30.81 11.38 5.28
CA GLU A 582 -31.62 12.60 5.08
C GLU A 582 -31.26 13.75 6.05
N ARG A 583 -30.77 13.43 7.25
CA ARG A 583 -30.39 14.43 8.26
C ARG A 583 -29.10 15.15 7.89
N ASP A 584 -28.19 14.49 7.19
CA ASP A 584 -26.95 15.11 6.71
C ASP A 584 -27.30 16.16 5.64
N GLY A 585 -28.15 15.78 4.69
CA GLY A 585 -28.69 16.71 3.70
C GLY A 585 -29.43 17.89 4.31
N GLN A 586 -30.27 17.65 5.33
CA GLN A 586 -31.08 18.70 5.96
C GLN A 586 -30.29 19.62 6.89
N PHE A 587 -29.62 19.05 7.88
CA PHE A 587 -29.04 19.85 8.97
C PHE A 587 -27.69 20.43 8.59
N ILE A 588 -26.88 19.70 7.81
CA ILE A 588 -25.58 20.20 7.36
C ILE A 588 -25.77 21.07 6.12
N LEU A 589 -26.42 20.55 5.09
CA LEU A 589 -26.44 21.19 3.76
C LEU A 589 -27.68 22.05 3.48
N GLY A 590 -28.75 21.90 4.26
CA GLY A 590 -30.00 22.66 4.09
C GLY A 590 -30.94 22.14 2.99
N PHE A 591 -30.70 20.94 2.45
CA PHE A 591 -31.52 20.30 1.41
C PHE A 591 -32.72 19.55 1.98
N GLY A 592 -33.83 19.47 1.25
CA GLY A 592 -35.03 18.73 1.66
C GLY A 592 -35.72 19.24 2.94
N ALA A 593 -35.71 20.56 3.20
CA ALA A 593 -36.31 21.17 4.40
C ALA A 593 -37.86 21.14 4.39
N GLY A 594 -38.49 20.66 5.47
CA GLY A 594 -39.94 20.67 5.68
C GLY A 594 -40.46 19.67 6.74
N GLU A 595 -41.68 19.88 7.26
CA GLU A 595 -42.37 18.94 8.16
C GLU A 595 -42.96 17.75 7.38
N TYR A 596 -42.07 16.86 6.94
CA TYR A 596 -42.43 15.62 6.25
C TYR A 596 -41.93 14.40 7.01
N ASP A 597 -42.45 13.22 6.66
CA ASP A 597 -41.89 11.97 7.16
C ASP A 597 -40.45 11.76 6.62
N ARG A 598 -39.64 11.01 7.36
CA ARG A 598 -38.21 10.82 7.06
C ARG A 598 -37.93 10.22 5.67
N MET A 599 -38.85 9.41 5.13
CA MET A 599 -38.67 8.82 3.80
C MET A 599 -38.88 9.86 2.70
N THR A 600 -39.87 10.75 2.87
CA THR A 600 -40.07 11.89 1.98
C THR A 600 -38.88 12.85 2.02
N GLN A 601 -38.34 13.11 3.22
CA GLN A 601 -37.14 13.93 3.40
C GLN A 601 -35.92 13.34 2.67
N LEU A 602 -35.71 12.03 2.77
CA LEU A 602 -34.65 11.33 2.05
C LEU A 602 -34.76 11.49 0.53
N LYS A 603 -35.98 11.30 0.00
CA LYS A 603 -36.25 11.38 -1.45
C LYS A 603 -36.13 12.79 -2.03
N GLN A 604 -36.11 13.82 -1.19
CA GLN A 604 -35.87 15.20 -1.59
C GLN A 604 -34.39 15.57 -1.44
N ALA A 605 -33.80 15.30 -0.28
CA ALA A 605 -32.45 15.76 0.03
C ALA A 605 -31.36 15.08 -0.80
N ILE A 606 -31.43 13.75 -1.01
CA ILE A 606 -30.35 13.01 -1.67
C ILE A 606 -30.20 13.37 -3.15
N PRO A 607 -31.28 13.45 -3.96
CA PRO A 607 -31.16 13.92 -5.35
C PRO A 607 -30.57 15.32 -5.45
N GLU A 608 -30.99 16.25 -4.58
CA GLU A 608 -30.47 17.63 -4.58
C GLU A 608 -28.97 17.67 -4.28
N VAL A 609 -28.50 16.88 -3.32
CA VAL A 609 -27.06 16.76 -3.02
C VAL A 609 -26.30 16.18 -4.21
N VAL A 610 -26.77 15.06 -4.76
CA VAL A 610 -26.11 14.37 -5.87
C VAL A 610 -26.02 15.27 -7.11
N GLU A 611 -27.10 15.98 -7.44
CA GLU A 611 -27.12 16.94 -8.54
C GLU A 611 -26.22 18.15 -8.26
N ARG A 612 -26.24 18.69 -7.04
CA ARG A 612 -25.45 19.87 -6.67
C ARG A 612 -23.95 19.64 -6.78
N PHE A 613 -23.48 18.48 -6.33
CA PHE A 613 -22.05 18.18 -6.22
C PHE A 613 -21.53 17.22 -7.31
N GLY A 614 -22.38 16.80 -8.25
CA GLY A 614 -21.97 15.94 -9.37
C GLY A 614 -21.56 14.53 -8.94
N ILE A 615 -22.16 14.00 -7.87
CA ILE A 615 -21.79 12.72 -7.26
C ILE A 615 -22.39 11.56 -8.08
N GLY A 616 -21.62 10.51 -8.36
CA GLY A 616 -22.09 9.37 -9.17
C GLY A 616 -23.10 8.48 -8.44
N THR A 617 -22.84 8.19 -7.17
CA THR A 617 -23.64 7.28 -6.34
C THR A 617 -23.82 7.83 -4.92
N ALA A 618 -25.03 7.79 -4.38
CA ALA A 618 -25.28 8.02 -2.95
C ALA A 618 -25.94 6.81 -2.31
N ALA A 619 -25.47 6.37 -1.15
CA ALA A 619 -26.07 5.25 -0.43
C ALA A 619 -26.18 5.51 1.06
N GLY A 620 -27.07 4.79 1.74
CA GLY A 620 -27.27 4.97 3.17
C GLY A 620 -28.27 4.00 3.77
N THR A 621 -28.55 4.18 5.06
CA THR A 621 -29.50 3.33 5.80
C THR A 621 -30.61 4.13 6.44
N HIS A 622 -31.81 3.58 6.39
CA HIS A 622 -32.99 4.05 7.09
C HIS A 622 -33.30 3.08 8.23
N ARG A 623 -33.23 3.56 9.47
CA ARG A 623 -33.39 2.74 10.69
C ARG A 623 -34.60 3.17 11.50
N GLU A 624 -35.34 2.19 12.00
CA GLU A 624 -36.48 2.33 12.91
C GLU A 624 -36.29 1.44 14.15
N ILE A 625 -36.73 1.89 15.32
CA ILE A 625 -36.76 1.09 16.54
C ILE A 625 -38.22 0.65 16.75
N ASN A 626 -38.44 -0.65 16.80
CA ASN A 626 -39.77 -1.23 16.97
C ASN A 626 -40.16 -1.24 18.45
N ALA A 627 -41.46 -1.39 18.74
CA ALA A 627 -42.00 -1.40 20.11
C ALA A 627 -41.48 -2.57 20.98
N ASP A 628 -40.99 -3.64 20.34
CA ASP A 628 -40.43 -4.83 20.99
C ASP A 628 -38.89 -4.75 21.19
N HIS A 629 -38.31 -3.57 21.05
CA HIS A 629 -36.86 -3.31 21.09
C HIS A 629 -36.03 -3.96 19.97
N THR A 630 -36.65 -4.58 18.97
CA THR A 630 -35.95 -4.93 17.72
C THR A 630 -35.73 -3.69 16.86
N HIS A 631 -34.73 -3.73 15.97
CA HIS A 631 -34.48 -2.67 15.01
C HIS A 631 -34.89 -3.14 13.62
N SER A 632 -35.45 -2.22 12.83
CA SER A 632 -35.66 -2.41 11.40
C SER A 632 -34.67 -1.56 10.60
N LEU A 633 -34.06 -2.13 9.57
CA LEU A 633 -33.10 -1.46 8.69
C LEU A 633 -33.50 -1.65 7.22
N THR A 634 -33.51 -0.55 6.48
CA THR A 634 -33.65 -0.51 5.02
C THR A 634 -32.47 0.25 4.44
N GLY A 635 -31.65 -0.38 3.60
CA GLY A 635 -30.62 0.28 2.81
C GLY A 635 -31.23 0.99 1.61
N TYR A 636 -30.60 2.06 1.13
CA TYR A 636 -30.90 2.66 -0.16
C TYR A 636 -29.62 2.90 -0.95
N ILE A 637 -29.76 2.92 -2.27
CA ILE A 637 -28.78 3.45 -3.22
C ILE A 637 -29.51 4.35 -4.21
N TYR A 638 -28.95 5.52 -4.46
CA TYR A 638 -29.38 6.47 -5.47
C TYR A 638 -28.27 6.56 -6.51
N HIS A 639 -28.58 6.10 -7.72
CA HIS A 639 -27.63 6.00 -8.81
C HIS A 639 -28.35 6.34 -10.12
N GLN A 640 -27.74 7.17 -10.96
CA GLN A 640 -28.31 7.59 -12.26
C GLN A 640 -29.77 8.06 -12.17
N GLY A 641 -30.07 8.92 -11.20
CA GLY A 641 -31.41 9.48 -11.03
C GLY A 641 -32.44 8.55 -10.38
N THR A 642 -32.06 7.32 -10.02
CA THR A 642 -32.99 6.28 -9.56
C THR A 642 -32.68 5.83 -8.15
N PHE A 643 -33.72 5.77 -7.30
CA PHE A 643 -33.63 5.12 -6.00
C PHE A 643 -33.91 3.63 -6.09
N LEU A 644 -33.05 2.84 -5.47
CA LEU A 644 -33.29 1.43 -5.17
C LEU A 644 -33.19 1.23 -3.67
N PHE A 645 -34.12 0.46 -3.11
CA PHE A 645 -34.18 0.16 -1.69
C PHE A 645 -33.92 -1.33 -1.49
N SER A 646 -33.23 -1.66 -0.40
CA SER A 646 -33.23 -3.03 0.06
C SER A 646 -34.62 -3.41 0.58
N ARG A 647 -34.86 -4.70 0.78
CA ARG A 647 -35.94 -5.13 1.67
C ARG A 647 -35.71 -4.59 3.09
N LYS A 648 -36.80 -4.42 3.85
CA LYS A 648 -36.75 -4.10 5.28
C LYS A 648 -36.33 -5.36 6.06
N LEU A 649 -35.21 -5.27 6.77
CA LEU A 649 -34.69 -6.32 7.65
C LEU A 649 -35.03 -5.97 9.09
N THR A 650 -35.52 -6.92 9.89
CA THR A 650 -35.87 -6.70 11.30
C THR A 650 -35.13 -7.70 12.18
N PHE A 651 -34.29 -7.19 13.08
CA PHE A 651 -33.38 -8.01 13.87
C PHE A 651 -33.13 -7.41 15.28
N PRO A 652 -32.80 -8.25 16.27
CA PRO A 652 -32.34 -7.78 17.58
C PRO A 652 -30.95 -7.13 17.48
N VAL A 653 -30.73 -6.03 18.20
CA VAL A 653 -29.43 -5.35 18.26
C VAL A 653 -28.76 -5.64 19.59
N TYR A 654 -27.67 -6.43 19.56
CA TYR A 654 -26.92 -6.82 20.75
C TYR A 654 -25.68 -5.95 21.00
N ASP A 655 -25.01 -5.51 19.93
CA ASP A 655 -23.90 -4.56 19.95
C ASP A 655 -24.13 -3.50 18.85
N ARG A 656 -23.73 -2.25 19.08
CA ARG A 656 -23.99 -1.10 18.18
C ARG A 656 -22.77 -0.66 17.36
N ILE A 657 -21.71 -1.45 17.35
CA ILE A 657 -20.45 -1.11 16.67
C ILE A 657 -20.42 -1.72 15.26
N GLY A 658 -19.85 -1.00 14.28
CA GLY A 658 -19.44 -1.57 12.98
C GLY A 658 -20.54 -1.79 11.92
N ALA A 659 -21.83 -1.64 12.24
CA ALA A 659 -22.90 -1.85 11.26
C ALA A 659 -22.94 -0.81 10.13
N GLY A 660 -22.50 0.41 10.40
CA GLY A 660 -22.28 1.43 9.37
C GLY A 660 -21.12 1.05 8.45
N ASP A 661 -20.01 0.60 9.03
CA ASP A 661 -18.80 0.19 8.30
C ASP A 661 -19.05 -1.04 7.43
N ALA A 662 -19.84 -2.01 7.92
CA ALA A 662 -20.25 -3.19 7.16
C ALA A 662 -21.17 -2.83 5.99
N PHE A 663 -22.09 -1.89 6.17
CA PHE A 663 -22.91 -1.36 5.09
C PHE A 663 -22.04 -0.65 4.04
N ALA A 664 -21.18 0.27 4.49
CA ALA A 664 -20.26 1.04 3.66
C ALA A 664 -19.36 0.12 2.82
N SER A 665 -18.71 -0.84 3.47
CA SER A 665 -17.80 -1.80 2.84
C SER A 665 -18.50 -2.61 1.75
N ALA A 666 -19.74 -3.04 1.99
CA ALA A 666 -20.51 -3.80 1.01
C ALA A 666 -20.99 -2.95 -0.17
N ILE A 667 -21.33 -1.67 0.04
CA ILE A 667 -21.62 -0.72 -1.06
C ILE A 667 -20.37 -0.52 -1.91
N ILE A 668 -19.23 -0.18 -1.30
CA ILE A 668 -17.95 0.05 -1.99
C ILE A 668 -17.54 -1.20 -2.76
N HIS A 669 -17.64 -2.38 -2.15
CA HIS A 669 -17.34 -3.65 -2.80
C HIS A 669 -18.25 -3.89 -4.01
N GLY A 670 -19.56 -3.68 -3.88
CA GLY A 670 -20.50 -3.86 -4.99
C GLY A 670 -20.23 -2.92 -6.16
N GLU A 671 -19.87 -1.66 -5.90
CA GLU A 671 -19.49 -0.69 -6.94
C GLU A 671 -18.17 -1.07 -7.62
N LEU A 672 -17.13 -1.43 -6.85
CA LEU A 672 -15.83 -1.86 -7.39
C LEU A 672 -15.94 -3.13 -8.25
N GLN A 673 -16.83 -4.05 -7.88
CA GLN A 673 -17.06 -5.30 -8.62
C GLN A 673 -18.17 -5.17 -9.68
N GLN A 674 -18.75 -3.98 -9.87
CA GLN A 674 -19.81 -3.69 -10.83
C GLN A 674 -21.05 -4.60 -10.69
N TYR A 675 -21.44 -4.91 -9.45
CA TYR A 675 -22.66 -5.67 -9.19
C TYR A 675 -23.92 -4.87 -9.54
N PRO A 676 -25.02 -5.54 -9.92
CA PRO A 676 -26.31 -4.87 -10.10
C PRO A 676 -26.70 -4.10 -8.83
N GLN A 677 -27.12 -2.84 -8.99
CA GLN A 677 -27.39 -1.93 -7.86
C GLN A 677 -28.37 -2.49 -6.82
N GLN A 678 -29.39 -3.22 -7.28
CA GLN A 678 -30.34 -3.88 -6.40
C GLN A 678 -29.70 -5.02 -5.58
N GLN A 679 -28.74 -5.74 -6.15
CA GLN A 679 -27.95 -6.75 -5.44
C GLN A 679 -27.01 -6.08 -4.43
N THR A 680 -26.32 -5.02 -4.84
CA THR A 680 -25.42 -4.22 -3.99
C THR A 680 -26.11 -3.72 -2.72
N VAL A 681 -27.28 -3.07 -2.85
CA VAL A 681 -28.00 -2.53 -1.68
C VAL A 681 -28.57 -3.62 -0.77
N ASN A 682 -29.00 -4.76 -1.33
CA ASN A 682 -29.49 -5.90 -0.55
C ASN A 682 -28.36 -6.57 0.24
N MET A 683 -27.19 -6.75 -0.40
CA MET A 683 -25.99 -7.26 0.25
C MET A 683 -25.52 -6.32 1.36
N ALA A 684 -25.51 -5.01 1.12
CA ALA A 684 -25.12 -4.03 2.12
C ALA A 684 -26.04 -4.00 3.34
N ALA A 685 -27.36 -4.04 3.14
CA ALA A 685 -28.32 -4.13 4.24
C ALA A 685 -28.13 -5.42 5.06
N ALA A 686 -27.87 -6.55 4.39
CA ALA A 686 -27.59 -7.82 5.07
C ALA A 686 -26.27 -7.79 5.84
N ALA A 687 -25.20 -7.22 5.28
CA ALA A 687 -23.92 -7.05 5.96
C ALA A 687 -24.05 -6.18 7.22
N ALA A 688 -24.81 -5.09 7.13
CA ALA A 688 -25.12 -4.20 8.26
C ALA A 688 -25.87 -4.93 9.39
N MET A 689 -26.83 -5.78 9.04
CA MET A 689 -27.54 -6.63 10.00
C MET A 689 -26.61 -7.64 10.65
N LEU A 690 -25.81 -8.35 9.86
CA LEU A 690 -24.89 -9.39 10.35
C LEU A 690 -23.81 -8.82 11.28
N ALA A 691 -23.38 -7.57 11.07
CA ALA A 691 -22.46 -6.87 11.96
C ALA A 691 -22.99 -6.69 13.39
N HIS A 692 -24.31 -6.77 13.60
CA HIS A 692 -24.92 -6.76 14.94
C HIS A 692 -24.90 -8.13 15.64
N THR A 693 -24.39 -9.17 14.97
CA THR A 693 -24.16 -10.49 15.58
C THR A 693 -22.83 -10.50 16.35
N THR A 694 -22.86 -11.03 17.57
CA THR A 694 -21.68 -11.13 18.45
C THR A 694 -21.31 -12.60 18.68
N GLN A 695 -20.06 -12.87 19.07
CA GLN A 695 -19.65 -14.22 19.44
C GLN A 695 -20.56 -14.77 20.57
N GLY A 696 -21.11 -15.96 20.36
CA GLY A 696 -22.12 -16.58 21.23
C GLY A 696 -23.58 -16.28 20.87
N SER A 697 -23.85 -15.37 19.92
CA SER A 697 -25.23 -15.09 19.46
C SER A 697 -25.78 -16.21 18.58
N ILE A 698 -27.10 -16.39 18.57
CA ILE A 698 -27.77 -17.38 17.73
C ILE A 698 -28.24 -16.68 16.46
N ILE A 699 -27.82 -17.15 15.29
CA ILE A 699 -28.33 -16.63 14.02
C ILE A 699 -29.78 -17.11 13.80
N PRO A 700 -30.61 -16.37 13.05
CA PRO A 700 -31.98 -16.78 12.76
C PRO A 700 -32.07 -18.19 12.16
N SER A 701 -33.18 -18.88 12.40
CA SER A 701 -33.40 -20.25 11.92
C SER A 701 -33.46 -20.33 10.39
N GLU A 702 -33.17 -21.49 9.80
CA GLU A 702 -33.22 -21.68 8.33
C GLU A 702 -34.54 -21.18 7.69
N PRO A 703 -35.74 -21.42 8.29
CA PRO A 703 -37.00 -20.86 7.76
C PRO A 703 -37.14 -19.33 7.92
N GLN A 704 -36.56 -18.76 8.97
CA GLN A 704 -36.53 -17.29 9.15
C GLN A 704 -35.61 -16.66 8.12
N LEU A 705 -34.42 -17.22 7.91
CA LEU A 705 -33.50 -16.82 6.87
C LEU A 705 -34.07 -17.09 5.46
N GLU A 706 -34.88 -18.12 5.25
CA GLU A 706 -35.55 -18.35 3.96
C GLU A 706 -36.51 -17.22 3.63
N LYS A 707 -37.37 -16.87 4.59
CA LYS A 707 -38.33 -15.77 4.48
C LYS A 707 -37.63 -14.42 4.39
N GLU A 708 -36.57 -14.24 5.18
CA GLU A 708 -35.80 -13.00 5.22
C GLU A 708 -35.01 -12.84 3.92
N PHE A 709 -34.32 -13.87 3.45
CA PHE A 709 -33.46 -13.81 2.28
C PHE A 709 -34.17 -13.94 0.94
N GLY A 710 -35.43 -14.38 0.91
CA GLY A 710 -36.19 -14.56 -0.33
C GLY A 710 -35.58 -15.64 -1.24
N VAL A 711 -34.79 -16.54 -0.66
CA VAL A 711 -34.11 -17.63 -1.35
C VAL A 711 -34.65 -18.96 -0.84
N SER A 712 -34.42 -20.05 -1.57
CA SER A 712 -34.90 -21.37 -1.14
C SER A 712 -34.28 -21.80 0.18
N LYS A 713 -35.00 -22.61 0.98
CA LYS A 713 -34.45 -23.26 2.17
C LYS A 713 -33.13 -24.00 1.92
N MET A 714 -32.96 -24.58 0.73
CA MET A 714 -31.73 -25.28 0.35
C MET A 714 -30.56 -24.32 0.19
N THR A 715 -30.79 -23.12 -0.34
CA THR A 715 -29.80 -22.05 -0.47
C THR A 715 -29.35 -21.55 0.90
N VAL A 716 -30.30 -21.29 1.80
CA VAL A 716 -29.99 -20.91 3.18
C VAL A 716 -29.21 -22.00 3.90
N ARG A 717 -29.65 -23.24 3.77
CA ARG A 717 -28.98 -24.38 4.39
C ARG A 717 -27.55 -24.54 3.88
N GLY A 718 -27.33 -24.36 2.57
CA GLY A 718 -26.01 -24.35 1.96
C GLY A 718 -25.12 -23.24 2.53
N ALA A 719 -25.62 -22.00 2.57
CA ALA A 719 -24.87 -20.86 3.11
C ALA A 719 -24.52 -21.03 4.60
N VAL A 720 -25.47 -21.47 5.43
CA VAL A 720 -25.21 -21.74 6.86
C VAL A 720 -24.25 -22.91 7.05
N GLN A 721 -24.31 -23.91 6.17
CA GLN A 721 -23.39 -25.04 6.19
C GLN A 721 -21.97 -24.61 5.80
N GLU A 722 -21.82 -23.72 4.82
CA GLU A 722 -20.55 -23.13 4.42
C GLU A 722 -19.94 -22.27 5.54
N LEU A 723 -20.73 -21.36 6.12
CA LEU A 723 -20.32 -20.58 7.30
C LEU A 723 -19.94 -21.49 8.49
N SER A 724 -20.63 -22.63 8.63
CA SER A 724 -20.31 -23.60 9.67
C SER A 724 -19.02 -24.37 9.38
N GLN A 725 -18.75 -24.69 8.11
CA GLN A 725 -17.52 -25.33 7.67
C GLN A 725 -16.31 -24.39 7.82
N GLU A 726 -16.50 -23.10 7.53
CA GLU A 726 -15.49 -22.05 7.72
C GLU A 726 -15.30 -21.68 9.20
N GLY A 727 -16.17 -22.20 10.07
CA GLY A 727 -16.07 -22.05 11.53
C GLY A 727 -16.47 -20.66 12.02
N TYR A 728 -17.24 -19.91 11.23
CA TYR A 728 -17.92 -18.69 11.69
C TYR A 728 -19.11 -19.03 12.59
N VAL A 729 -19.77 -20.16 12.33
CA VAL A 729 -20.93 -20.62 13.11
C VAL A 729 -20.85 -22.11 13.47
N GLN A 730 -21.56 -22.53 14.51
CA GLN A 730 -21.67 -23.94 14.92
C GLN A 730 -23.14 -24.31 15.11
N LYS A 731 -23.58 -25.38 14.44
CA LYS A 731 -24.92 -25.95 14.66
C LYS A 731 -24.91 -26.79 15.93
N LYS A 732 -25.83 -26.51 16.87
CA LYS A 732 -26.03 -27.31 18.07
C LYS A 732 -27.48 -27.75 18.17
N SER A 733 -27.70 -29.07 18.23
CA SER A 733 -29.03 -29.66 18.30
C SER A 733 -29.81 -29.11 19.51
N GLY A 734 -31.03 -28.65 19.29
CA GLY A 734 -31.90 -28.07 20.32
C GLY A 734 -31.62 -26.61 20.71
N ILE A 735 -30.51 -26.01 20.26
CA ILE A 735 -30.13 -24.62 20.61
C ILE A 735 -30.14 -23.71 19.38
N GLY A 736 -29.84 -24.23 18.19
CA GLY A 736 -29.79 -23.46 16.94
C GLY A 736 -28.37 -23.31 16.40
N THR A 737 -28.14 -22.33 15.55
CA THR A 737 -26.83 -22.06 14.95
C THR A 737 -26.18 -20.88 15.68
N ILE A 738 -25.03 -21.11 16.32
CA ILE A 738 -24.36 -20.15 17.20
C ILE A 738 -23.18 -19.53 16.46
N VAL A 739 -23.00 -18.21 16.56
CA VAL A 739 -21.83 -17.48 16.05
C VAL A 739 -20.63 -17.79 16.93
N MET A 740 -19.57 -18.34 16.35
CA MET A 740 -18.38 -18.77 17.10
C MET A 740 -17.27 -17.72 17.12
N ARG A 741 -17.20 -16.83 16.13
CA ARG A 741 -16.15 -15.80 15.96
C ARG A 741 -16.44 -14.90 14.74
N ASN A 742 -15.82 -13.71 14.67
CA ASN A 742 -15.98 -12.71 13.60
C ASN A 742 -14.75 -12.55 12.68
N THR A 743 -13.67 -13.30 12.89
CA THR A 743 -12.48 -13.33 12.02
C THR A 743 -12.22 -14.74 11.51
N SER A 744 -11.95 -14.87 10.21
CA SER A 744 -11.69 -16.15 9.55
C SER A 744 -10.41 -16.79 10.07
N HIS A 745 -10.41 -18.12 10.19
CA HIS A 745 -9.19 -18.88 10.11
C HIS A 745 -8.99 -19.22 8.64
N GLN A 746 -7.80 -18.98 8.09
CA GLN A 746 -7.35 -19.78 6.95
C GLN A 746 -7.27 -21.23 7.43
N LYS A 747 -8.25 -22.06 7.04
CA LYS A 747 -8.12 -23.51 7.09
C LYS A 747 -7.64 -23.99 5.72
N LEU A 748 -6.53 -24.72 5.75
CA LEU A 748 -6.01 -25.52 4.65
C LEU A 748 -7.12 -26.34 3.98
N SER A 749 -7.28 -26.14 2.68
CA SER A 749 -7.93 -26.98 1.65
C SER A 749 -9.13 -27.86 2.04
N LYS A 750 -10.28 -27.60 1.40
CA LYS A 750 -11.47 -28.47 1.25
C LYS A 750 -11.16 -29.81 0.49
N GLY A 751 -10.07 -30.51 0.79
CA GLY A 751 -9.80 -31.82 0.22
C GLY A 751 -10.61 -32.92 0.91
N LYS A 752 -11.36 -33.74 0.14
CA LYS A 752 -11.87 -35.04 0.64
C LYS A 752 -10.70 -35.86 1.18
N ARG A 753 -10.89 -36.61 2.28
CA ARG A 753 -9.81 -37.48 2.77
C ARG A 753 -9.53 -38.55 1.71
N PHE A 754 -8.27 -38.88 1.47
CA PHE A 754 -7.88 -39.92 0.48
C PHE A 754 -8.68 -41.22 0.65
N THR A 755 -8.93 -41.61 1.89
CA THR A 755 -9.73 -42.78 2.27
C THR A 755 -11.19 -42.69 1.81
N GLU A 756 -11.79 -41.49 1.81
CA GLU A 756 -13.17 -41.25 1.36
C GLU A 756 -13.27 -41.31 -0.16
N LEU A 757 -12.28 -40.75 -0.87
CA LEU A 757 -12.19 -40.83 -2.33
C LEU A 757 -12.14 -42.29 -2.82
N LEU A 758 -11.30 -43.13 -2.20
CA LEU A 758 -11.18 -44.53 -2.59
C LEU A 758 -12.47 -45.33 -2.38
N VAL A 759 -13.22 -45.06 -1.31
CA VAL A 759 -14.51 -45.72 -1.05
C VAL A 759 -15.57 -45.28 -2.07
N GLU A 760 -15.62 -43.99 -2.42
CA GLU A 760 -16.52 -43.46 -3.45
C GLU A 760 -16.19 -44.01 -4.85
N GLU A 761 -14.90 -44.22 -5.16
CA GLU A 761 -14.43 -44.86 -6.40
C GLU A 761 -14.68 -46.39 -6.41
N GLY A 762 -15.29 -46.94 -5.36
CA GLY A 762 -15.70 -48.35 -5.28
C GLY A 762 -14.62 -49.31 -4.76
N HIS A 763 -13.49 -48.80 -4.26
CA HIS A 763 -12.44 -49.63 -3.67
C HIS A 763 -12.84 -50.12 -2.27
N LYS A 764 -12.53 -51.39 -1.98
CA LYS A 764 -12.67 -51.95 -0.64
C LYS A 764 -11.39 -51.71 0.15
N LEU A 765 -11.51 -51.00 1.26
CA LEU A 765 -10.39 -50.73 2.15
C LEU A 765 -10.22 -51.86 3.16
N GLU A 766 -8.99 -52.39 3.25
CA GLU A 766 -8.58 -53.29 4.32
C GLU A 766 -7.51 -52.62 5.17
N LYS A 767 -7.73 -52.52 6.48
CA LYS A 767 -6.74 -52.00 7.44
C LYS A 767 -6.09 -53.17 8.15
N LYS A 768 -4.78 -53.34 7.99
CA LYS A 768 -4.01 -54.38 8.67
C LYS A 768 -2.98 -53.75 9.61
N GLN A 769 -3.14 -53.97 10.92
CA GLN A 769 -2.11 -53.60 11.89
C GLN A 769 -0.96 -54.59 11.80
N LEU A 770 0.21 -54.11 11.41
CA LEU A 770 1.38 -54.97 11.21
C LEU A 770 2.18 -55.15 12.51
N LYS A 771 2.41 -54.06 13.25
CA LYS A 771 3.18 -54.04 14.49
C LYS A 771 2.82 -52.81 15.33
N SER A 772 2.74 -52.99 16.65
CA SER A 772 2.64 -51.90 17.63
C SER A 772 3.75 -52.06 18.66
N ARG A 773 4.37 -50.95 19.07
CA ARG A 773 5.36 -50.92 20.16
C ARG A 773 5.28 -49.60 20.90
N LEU A 774 5.39 -49.64 22.22
CA LEU A 774 5.65 -48.46 23.03
C LEU A 774 7.12 -48.07 22.87
N ILE A 775 7.39 -46.78 22.65
CA ILE A 775 8.74 -46.24 22.66
C ILE A 775 8.78 -45.17 23.76
N SER A 776 9.59 -45.40 24.78
CA SER A 776 9.90 -44.38 25.78
C SER A 776 10.85 -43.37 25.15
N ASN A 777 10.47 -42.09 25.17
CA ASN A 777 11.39 -41.00 24.82
C ASN A 777 12.27 -40.72 26.05
N ASP A 778 13.59 -40.89 25.92
CA ASP A 778 14.52 -40.26 26.84
C ASP A 778 14.28 -38.75 26.81
N ALA A 779 14.12 -38.13 27.98
CA ALA A 779 13.63 -36.77 28.20
C ALA A 779 14.49 -35.64 27.57
N ALA A 780 15.48 -35.96 26.75
CA ALA A 780 16.38 -35.00 26.12
C ALA A 780 15.95 -34.52 24.71
N ALA A 781 14.91 -35.10 24.09
CA ALA A 781 14.58 -34.81 22.68
C ALA A 781 13.31 -33.99 22.42
N LEU A 782 12.36 -33.88 23.37
CA LEU A 782 11.13 -33.08 23.19
C LEU A 782 10.66 -32.49 24.54
N PRO A 783 10.39 -31.17 24.63
CA PRO A 783 9.87 -30.57 25.88
C PRO A 783 8.41 -31.00 26.10
N GLY A 784 8.11 -31.59 27.27
CA GLY A 784 6.73 -31.78 27.75
C GLY A 784 6.21 -33.21 27.93
N GLY A 785 7.06 -34.23 28.02
CA GLY A 785 6.62 -35.63 28.18
C GLY A 785 6.06 -35.96 29.58
N GLY A 786 4.75 -35.99 29.73
CA GLY A 786 4.05 -36.58 30.87
C GLY A 786 3.95 -38.11 30.78
N THR A 787 4.01 -38.78 31.93
CA THR A 787 3.88 -40.24 32.08
C THR A 787 2.41 -40.66 32.04
N ALA A 788 1.85 -40.90 30.85
CA ALA A 788 0.55 -41.53 30.70
C ALA A 788 0.73 -42.95 30.14
N GLU A 789 0.20 -43.96 30.83
CA GLU A 789 0.12 -45.33 30.35
C GLU A 789 -0.82 -45.40 29.13
N MET A 790 -0.26 -45.38 27.92
CA MET A 790 -1.04 -45.55 26.69
C MET A 790 -1.26 -47.04 26.37
N VAL A 791 -2.53 -47.37 26.15
CA VAL A 791 -3.05 -48.72 25.86
C VAL A 791 -2.36 -49.32 24.63
N THR A 792 -1.83 -50.54 24.76
CA THR A 792 -1.02 -51.20 23.71
C THR A 792 -1.84 -51.74 22.52
N ASN A 793 -3.17 -51.62 22.55
CA ASN A 793 -4.09 -52.18 21.56
C ASN A 793 -4.95 -51.09 20.91
N ILE A 794 -4.31 -50.23 20.12
CA ILE A 794 -4.98 -49.12 19.42
C ILE A 794 -5.45 -49.61 18.05
N GLN A 795 -6.76 -49.71 17.82
CA GLN A 795 -7.33 -50.01 16.50
C GLN A 795 -7.21 -48.81 15.52
N SER A 796 -7.21 -47.59 16.06
CA SER A 796 -7.10 -46.32 15.31
C SER A 796 -6.47 -45.26 16.20
N LEU A 797 -5.40 -44.62 15.73
CA LEU A 797 -4.71 -43.55 16.47
C LEU A 797 -5.68 -42.41 16.81
N TYR A 798 -6.54 -42.03 15.88
CA TYR A 798 -7.45 -40.90 16.06
C TYR A 798 -8.57 -41.20 17.05
N ASP A 799 -9.09 -42.43 17.06
CA ASP A 799 -10.11 -42.85 18.03
C ASP A 799 -9.53 -42.82 19.44
N SER A 800 -8.27 -43.25 19.60
CA SER A 800 -7.57 -43.17 20.89
C SER A 800 -7.27 -41.73 21.32
N LEU A 801 -6.95 -40.81 20.40
CA LEU A 801 -6.78 -39.39 20.73
C LEU A 801 -8.12 -38.78 21.19
N GLU A 802 -9.22 -39.14 20.53
CA GLU A 802 -10.58 -38.68 20.86
C GLU A 802 -11.06 -39.24 22.21
N GLU A 803 -10.83 -40.52 22.49
CA GLU A 803 -11.15 -41.15 23.79
C GLU A 803 -10.37 -40.54 24.96
N ASN A 804 -9.24 -39.89 24.70
CA ASN A 804 -8.40 -39.25 25.72
C ASN A 804 -8.53 -37.71 25.74
N ASP A 805 -9.55 -37.15 25.09
CA ASP A 805 -9.80 -35.70 25.00
C ASP A 805 -8.60 -34.87 24.48
N ILE A 806 -7.77 -35.46 23.61
CA ILE A 806 -6.61 -34.79 23.02
C ILE A 806 -7.01 -34.11 21.71
N ALA A 807 -7.15 -32.78 21.74
CA ALA A 807 -7.49 -31.98 20.56
C ALA A 807 -6.28 -31.64 19.69
N LEU A 808 -6.38 -31.89 18.39
CA LEU A 808 -5.41 -31.44 17.37
C LEU A 808 -5.88 -30.11 16.79
N GLU A 809 -5.14 -29.03 17.01
CA GLU A 809 -5.50 -27.70 16.49
C GLU A 809 -4.94 -27.44 15.10
N ASN A 810 -3.66 -27.77 14.88
CA ASN A 810 -2.96 -27.52 13.62
C ASN A 810 -2.11 -28.71 13.21
N PHE A 811 -1.90 -28.90 11.91
CA PHE A 811 -0.98 -29.92 11.39
C PHE A 811 -0.16 -29.37 10.24
N ARG A 812 1.01 -29.98 10.01
CA ARG A 812 1.94 -29.65 8.93
C ARG A 812 2.30 -30.92 8.17
N ASP A 813 1.86 -31.00 6.92
CA ASP A 813 2.27 -32.04 5.99
C ASP A 813 3.50 -31.60 5.18
N ARG A 814 4.42 -32.53 4.95
CA ARG A 814 5.55 -32.40 4.02
C ARG A 814 5.55 -33.59 3.09
N PHE A 815 5.60 -33.34 1.79
CA PHE A 815 5.65 -34.38 0.76
C PHE A 815 7.01 -34.40 0.09
N PHE A 816 7.54 -35.59 -0.19
CA PHE A 816 8.81 -35.77 -0.86
C PHE A 816 8.82 -37.12 -1.59
N VAL A 817 9.70 -37.26 -2.58
CA VAL A 817 9.92 -38.51 -3.30
C VAL A 817 11.20 -39.14 -2.76
N GLU A 818 11.13 -40.40 -2.34
CA GLU A 818 12.28 -41.14 -1.78
C GLU A 818 12.28 -42.59 -2.28
N LYS A 819 13.45 -43.22 -2.37
CA LYS A 819 13.53 -44.65 -2.64
C LYS A 819 12.89 -45.43 -1.50
N ALA A 820 11.95 -46.32 -1.81
CA ALA A 820 11.34 -47.19 -0.82
C ALA A 820 12.40 -48.09 -0.16
N THR A 821 12.31 -48.24 1.15
CA THR A 821 13.13 -49.20 1.90
C THR A 821 12.69 -50.63 1.54
N ALA A 822 13.54 -51.63 1.79
CA ALA A 822 13.18 -53.04 1.52
C ALA A 822 11.88 -53.47 2.20
N GLU A 823 11.62 -52.96 3.42
CA GLU A 823 10.37 -53.18 4.16
C GLU A 823 9.16 -52.54 3.45
N VAL A 824 9.28 -51.28 3.02
CA VAL A 824 8.21 -50.59 2.27
C VAL A 824 7.96 -51.25 0.92
N CYS A 825 9.02 -51.70 0.22
CA CYS A 825 8.90 -52.45 -1.03
C CYS A 825 8.11 -53.73 -0.84
N GLN A 826 8.37 -54.48 0.23
CA GLN A 826 7.62 -55.70 0.54
C GLN A 826 6.17 -55.41 0.91
N LEU A 827 5.90 -54.34 1.66
CA LEU A 827 4.54 -53.99 2.12
C LEU A 827 3.66 -53.41 1.01
N LEU A 828 4.23 -52.65 0.08
CA LEU A 828 3.53 -52.06 -1.06
C LEU A 828 3.58 -52.95 -2.32
N GLU A 829 4.22 -54.12 -2.22
CA GLU A 829 4.43 -55.07 -3.32
C GLU A 829 5.09 -54.44 -4.56
N ILE A 830 6.07 -53.55 -4.33
CA ILE A 830 6.81 -52.82 -5.38
C ILE A 830 8.27 -53.30 -5.49
N PRO A 831 8.91 -53.21 -6.67
CA PRO A 831 10.31 -53.60 -6.83
C PRO A 831 11.29 -52.84 -5.91
N PRO A 832 12.40 -53.48 -5.48
CA PRO A 832 13.47 -52.78 -4.78
C PRO A 832 14.04 -51.62 -5.59
N GLY A 833 14.17 -50.45 -4.96
CA GLY A 833 14.70 -49.24 -5.61
C GLY A 833 13.64 -48.36 -6.28
N THR A 834 12.37 -48.74 -6.25
CA THR A 834 11.24 -47.90 -6.69
C THR A 834 11.12 -46.66 -5.79
N HIS A 835 10.91 -45.50 -6.41
CA HIS A 835 10.65 -44.26 -5.67
C HIS A 835 9.17 -44.18 -5.29
N VAL A 836 8.89 -43.80 -4.05
CA VAL A 836 7.53 -43.62 -3.52
C VAL A 836 7.30 -42.18 -3.13
N LEU A 837 6.05 -41.73 -3.22
CA LEU A 837 5.63 -40.48 -2.59
C LEU A 837 5.56 -40.73 -1.07
N LYS A 838 6.32 -39.95 -0.30
CA LYS A 838 6.34 -40.01 1.16
C LYS A 838 5.74 -38.73 1.74
N ARG A 839 4.77 -38.90 2.63
CA ARG A 839 4.14 -37.84 3.42
C ARG A 839 4.66 -37.93 4.85
N LEU A 840 5.10 -36.80 5.39
CA LEU A 840 5.40 -36.65 6.81
C LEU A 840 4.46 -35.61 7.41
N ARG A 841 3.63 -36.04 8.36
CA ARG A 841 2.66 -35.20 9.08
C ARG A 841 3.12 -34.98 10.51
N ASN A 842 3.10 -33.72 10.94
CA ASN A 842 3.23 -33.32 12.33
C ASN A 842 1.94 -32.62 12.77
N SER A 843 1.23 -33.13 13.79
CA SER A 843 0.02 -32.49 14.34
C SER A 843 0.28 -31.96 15.74
N PHE A 844 -0.26 -30.80 16.06
CA PHE A 844 0.00 -30.03 17.29
C PHE A 844 -1.29 -29.68 18.03
N ASP A 845 -1.21 -29.52 19.36
CA ASP A 845 -2.29 -28.99 20.20
C ASP A 845 -2.30 -27.45 20.25
N GLY A 846 -3.24 -26.85 21.00
CA GLY A 846 -3.37 -25.39 21.14
C GLY A 846 -2.28 -24.70 21.96
N GLU A 847 -1.39 -25.46 22.59
CA GLU A 847 -0.18 -24.95 23.23
C GLU A 847 1.05 -25.09 22.31
N GLY A 848 0.87 -25.62 21.08
CA GLY A 848 1.92 -25.83 20.10
C GLY A 848 2.78 -27.08 20.34
N ARG A 849 2.35 -28.02 21.19
CA ARG A 849 3.07 -29.27 21.46
C ARG A 849 2.79 -30.30 20.37
N LEU A 850 3.81 -31.06 19.96
CA LEU A 850 3.68 -32.12 18.95
C LEU A 850 2.95 -33.33 19.53
N ILE A 851 1.76 -33.63 19.01
CA ILE A 851 0.90 -34.74 19.43
C ILE A 851 1.00 -35.92 18.46
N GLU A 852 1.07 -35.66 17.15
CA GLU A 852 1.17 -36.69 16.11
C GLU A 852 2.43 -36.51 15.27
N HIS A 853 3.16 -37.60 15.05
CA HIS A 853 4.15 -37.71 13.98
C HIS A 853 3.84 -38.94 13.12
N SER A 854 3.37 -38.75 11.89
CA SER A 854 3.05 -39.87 10.99
C SER A 854 3.79 -39.79 9.66
N ILE A 855 4.30 -40.95 9.23
CA ILE A 855 4.98 -41.14 7.94
C ILE A 855 4.11 -42.07 7.09
N GLY A 856 3.67 -41.60 5.94
CA GLY A 856 2.96 -42.41 4.94
C GLY A 856 3.78 -42.57 3.68
N CYS A 857 3.82 -43.77 3.11
CA CYS A 857 4.45 -44.05 1.81
C CYS A 857 3.37 -44.59 0.87
N TYR A 858 3.30 -44.04 -0.34
CA TYR A 858 2.26 -44.37 -1.32
C TYR A 858 2.86 -45.00 -2.57
N ASN A 859 2.24 -46.08 -3.06
CA ASN A 859 2.49 -46.60 -4.40
C ASN A 859 1.66 -45.77 -5.39
N THR A 860 2.30 -44.80 -6.03
CA THR A 860 1.65 -43.87 -6.96
C THR A 860 1.28 -44.49 -8.31
N GLU A 861 1.73 -45.71 -8.61
CA GLU A 861 1.31 -46.44 -9.82
C GLU A 861 -0.12 -46.97 -9.69
N LEU A 862 -0.59 -47.23 -8.46
CA LEU A 862 -1.94 -47.72 -8.21
C LEU A 862 -2.96 -46.57 -8.13
N HIS A 863 -2.57 -45.41 -7.59
CA HIS A 863 -3.40 -44.21 -7.56
C HIS A 863 -2.56 -42.95 -7.67
N HIS A 864 -2.97 -42.05 -8.56
CA HIS A 864 -2.35 -40.74 -8.72
C HIS A 864 -2.71 -39.81 -7.55
N TYR A 865 -1.74 -39.04 -7.07
CA TYR A 865 -2.01 -37.97 -6.11
C TYR A 865 -2.67 -36.79 -6.84
N LEU A 866 -3.99 -36.67 -6.70
CA LEU A 866 -4.79 -35.62 -7.34
C LEU A 866 -5.00 -34.45 -6.37
N VAL A 867 -4.56 -33.25 -6.78
CA VAL A 867 -4.89 -31.98 -6.13
C VAL A 867 -5.90 -31.28 -7.01
N ASN A 868 -7.17 -31.32 -6.62
CA ASN A 868 -8.21 -30.55 -7.29
C ASN A 868 -8.24 -29.16 -6.67
N TYR A 869 -7.98 -28.15 -7.49
CA TYR A 869 -8.27 -26.77 -7.13
C TYR A 869 -9.71 -26.50 -7.51
N ASP A 870 -10.58 -26.31 -6.51
CA ASP A 870 -11.89 -25.70 -6.76
C ASP A 870 -11.62 -24.26 -7.20
N THR A 871 -11.90 -23.94 -8.46
CA THR A 871 -11.86 -22.59 -9.03
C THR A 871 -13.02 -21.74 -8.56
#